data_AF-A0A9W9MH02-F1
#
_entry.id   AF-A0A9W9MH02-F1
#
_cell.length_a   1.000
_cell.length_b   1.000
_cell.length_c   1.000
_cell.angle_alpha   90.00
_cell.angle_beta   90.00
_cell.angle_gamma   90.00
#
_symmetry.space_group_name_H-M   'P 1'
#
loop_
_entity.id
_entity.type
_entity.pdbx_description
1 polymer ?
#
loop_
_entity_poly.entity_id
_entity_poly.type
_entity_poly.pdbx_seq_one_letter_code
_entity_poly.pdbx_strand_id
1 'polypeptide(L)'
;MAQSPMLSCPLKQTNEIDWIQPLKDYIQQGHGEDPEQYSQECATLNRLRQDMRGVGKDSAIGRDLLYRYYGQLELLDLRFPIDDNHVKIPFTWYDAFTHASTSQFSLAFEKASVIFNISAILSCHAASQSRADDTGLKTAYHSFQASAGMFTYINQNFLYPPSTDLKDDTIKTLIHVTLAQAQEVFFEKQVADQRKPGLLAKLAGQAAYLYSQGAEIMQNFVDKNVFDKVWTTVVQAKSAHMGSVASYYQAIADSESGSHGIAIARLQMADKQSATALSWAKTFPSSPPADTGLTAESGSNLLDLIKHNQTNVQALLATMVKDNDFIYHQPVPNEAGLSPVARVTAAKAIPVSELYQGQDISQIIGPDLFKKLRPMWVTEAASCYEEEMAELRRVETGKAESANRDIAAKLGSLELPDTLDVLKGGMNQMSVDEDFRRWCSELAGHSPFRKAFDELQDRKAEVLSQLDQCSKQLDLEESVCEKMRSKYGADWSQQPSSRLNTTLRGDVRSYRDTINEASASDSQLSSTLRQYESDFDEMRSAGETDEADVLFQRALIKARSKHSKSKDGVTSPAEGTLLDDVYDEGGASIAEQIAKVESLLKKLNLVEREKSQLLADLKVETHKDDITERLILNKKSFVGREKEFFKTELEKFLPYQNILVQANHKQSALMNELTKIHDSLLQDKRVQSEKSKYESIKRQRNSVIARYKKVYEAFHGLSSGIKQARTFYKDMGENVDSLRKNVETFINNRRSEGAQLLSQIERDKAMGENVDSLRRNPDSFTSRDNSSGVSEQEDREREKLRQLMERLSTEPKNSSNLPSTGSAKPPSKVKSPPPPVQTPAYGTTGPSPKPSPRYPPTMPGVSLSHSPAPYGQYMGGGPGTYQAQHFQQGAAAPLSEGYNPMAYPYQTPVSPPPNQQFFSQTPVPYGGYSNSGTPAPGAGPQSSHYMAPQGYIPPPPPPRPQQTAYPPTAGGIYPSGPGGYAQTRQYGHHKNPSQSQPQSQSGSSADPWAGLNAWK
;
A
#
# COMPACT_ATOMS: atom_id res chain seq x y z
N MET A 1 51.29 -5.48 -28.45
CA MET A 1 51.47 -4.06 -28.07
C MET A 1 51.20 -3.95 -26.57
N ALA A 2 51.87 -3.08 -25.83
CA ALA A 2 51.52 -2.85 -24.42
C ALA A 2 50.10 -2.26 -24.35
N GLN A 3 49.28 -2.72 -23.39
CA GLN A 3 47.93 -2.15 -23.20
C GLN A 3 48.05 -0.77 -22.56
N SER A 4 47.26 0.19 -23.04
CA SER A 4 47.20 1.52 -22.44
C SER A 4 46.73 1.43 -20.98
N PRO A 5 47.42 2.05 -20.01
CA PRO A 5 46.99 2.03 -18.62
C PRO A 5 45.68 2.80 -18.46
N MET A 6 44.79 2.32 -17.59
CA MET A 6 43.47 2.90 -17.36
C MET A 6 43.38 3.43 -15.93
N LEU A 7 42.76 4.59 -15.73
CA LEU A 7 42.49 5.12 -14.40
C LEU A 7 41.24 4.45 -13.84
N SER A 8 41.23 4.20 -12.54
CA SER A 8 40.04 3.75 -11.80
C SER A 8 39.84 4.63 -10.57
N CYS A 9 38.57 4.95 -10.28
CA CYS A 9 38.22 5.82 -9.18
C CYS A 9 38.40 5.08 -7.84
N PRO A 10 39.04 5.68 -6.83
CA PRO A 10 39.07 5.13 -5.47
C PRO A 10 37.66 5.04 -4.88
N LEU A 11 37.46 4.10 -3.96
CA LEU A 11 36.19 3.93 -3.23
C LEU A 11 36.17 4.87 -2.01
N LYS A 12 35.02 5.49 -1.75
CA LYS A 12 34.73 6.16 -0.48
C LYS A 12 34.69 5.14 0.65
N GLN A 13 35.27 5.49 1.78
CA GLN A 13 35.22 4.68 3.00
C GLN A 13 34.10 5.19 3.93
N THR A 14 33.62 4.35 4.86
CA THR A 14 32.60 4.73 5.84
C THR A 14 32.78 4.00 7.17
N ASN A 15 32.44 4.69 8.25
CA ASN A 15 32.39 4.14 9.60
C ASN A 15 31.26 3.12 9.75
N GLU A 16 31.23 2.43 10.88
CA GLU A 16 30.08 1.62 11.29
C GLU A 16 28.99 2.54 11.84
N ILE A 17 27.74 2.17 11.58
CA ILE A 17 26.53 2.83 12.07
C ILE A 17 25.59 1.76 12.59
N ASP A 18 24.62 2.13 13.41
CA ASP A 18 23.51 1.24 13.77
C ASP A 18 22.26 1.54 12.95
N TRP A 19 21.80 0.55 12.18
CA TRP A 19 20.48 0.56 11.55
C TRP A 19 19.38 0.00 12.47
N ILE A 20 19.71 -0.70 13.55
CA ILE A 20 18.76 -1.54 14.28
C ILE A 20 17.92 -0.71 15.26
N GLN A 21 18.53 0.00 16.21
CA GLN A 21 17.77 0.77 17.21
C GLN A 21 16.95 1.91 16.59
N PRO A 22 17.50 2.77 15.68
CA PRO A 22 16.72 3.89 15.14
C PRO A 22 15.51 3.47 14.30
N LEU A 23 15.57 2.32 13.63
CA LEU A 23 14.40 1.76 12.92
C LEU A 23 13.41 1.12 13.90
N LYS A 24 13.87 0.40 14.94
CA LYS A 24 12.99 -0.15 15.98
C LYS A 24 12.25 0.94 16.77
N ASP A 25 12.95 1.99 17.17
CA ASP A 25 12.37 3.16 17.85
C ASP A 25 11.27 3.80 17.00
N TYR A 26 11.51 3.97 15.70
CA TYR A 26 10.52 4.52 14.78
C TYR A 26 9.32 3.60 14.56
N ILE A 27 9.51 2.27 14.49
CA ILE A 27 8.41 1.32 14.41
C ILE A 27 7.54 1.41 15.69
N GLN A 28 8.17 1.46 16.86
CA GLN A 28 7.44 1.56 18.13
C GLN A 28 6.64 2.87 18.24
N GLN A 29 7.27 4.00 17.89
CA GLN A 29 6.70 5.34 18.10
C GLN A 29 5.76 5.78 16.98
N GLY A 30 6.07 5.42 15.73
CA GLY A 30 5.32 5.85 14.53
C GLY A 30 4.23 4.88 14.09
N HIS A 31 4.34 3.59 14.42
CA HIS A 31 3.36 2.56 14.04
C HIS A 31 2.63 1.92 15.23
N GLY A 32 3.21 1.93 16.43
CA GLY A 32 2.67 1.20 17.58
C GLY A 32 2.77 -0.33 17.43
N GLU A 33 3.49 -0.80 16.41
CA GLU A 33 3.79 -2.23 16.20
C GLU A 33 4.96 -2.67 17.10
N ASP A 34 5.02 -3.96 17.43
CA ASP A 34 6.10 -4.54 18.22
C ASP A 34 7.42 -4.59 17.41
N PRO A 35 8.47 -3.85 17.83
CA PRO A 35 9.72 -3.77 17.07
C PRO A 35 10.47 -5.10 16.94
N GLU A 36 10.19 -6.11 17.78
CA GLU A 36 10.83 -7.42 17.64
C GLU A 36 10.33 -8.22 16.43
N GLN A 37 9.14 -7.91 15.89
CA GLN A 37 8.61 -8.54 14.68
C GLN A 37 9.40 -8.20 13.40
N TYR A 38 10.22 -7.14 13.45
CA TYR A 38 11.08 -6.66 12.38
C TYR A 38 12.58 -6.80 12.70
N SER A 39 12.92 -7.50 13.78
CA SER A 39 14.29 -7.67 14.26
C SER A 39 15.22 -8.32 13.23
N GLN A 40 14.73 -9.31 12.49
CA GLN A 40 15.49 -10.01 11.44
C GLN A 40 15.70 -9.11 10.21
N GLU A 41 14.69 -8.35 9.81
CA GLU A 41 14.71 -7.38 8.72
C GLU A 41 15.74 -6.27 9.00
N CYS A 42 15.70 -5.66 10.19
CA CYS A 42 16.66 -4.65 10.64
C CYS A 42 18.09 -5.21 10.72
N ALA A 43 18.28 -6.41 11.28
CA ALA A 43 19.58 -7.06 11.33
C ALA A 43 20.13 -7.40 9.92
N THR A 44 19.25 -7.74 8.98
CA THR A 44 19.62 -8.01 7.59
C THR A 44 20.06 -6.74 6.86
N LEU A 45 19.34 -5.62 7.01
CA LEU A 45 19.76 -4.33 6.46
C LEU A 45 21.11 -3.89 7.06
N ASN A 46 21.28 -4.01 8.38
CA ASN A 46 22.53 -3.66 9.05
C ASN A 46 23.69 -4.50 8.51
N ARG A 47 23.48 -5.82 8.36
CA ARG A 47 24.45 -6.73 7.77
C ARG A 47 24.81 -6.37 6.32
N LEU A 48 23.83 -6.06 5.45
CA LEU A 48 24.11 -5.65 4.06
C LEU A 48 25.02 -4.42 4.01
N ARG A 49 24.88 -3.48 4.96
CA ARG A 49 25.81 -2.35 5.09
C ARG A 49 27.22 -2.78 5.48
N GLN A 50 27.37 -3.72 6.39
CA GLN A 50 28.68 -4.22 6.81
C GLN A 50 29.35 -5.05 5.71
N ASP A 51 28.58 -5.91 5.03
CA ASP A 51 29.05 -6.72 3.91
C ASP A 51 29.56 -5.81 2.76
N MET A 52 28.93 -4.65 2.48
CA MET A 52 29.44 -3.70 1.48
C MET A 52 30.72 -2.94 1.89
N ARG A 53 31.03 -2.83 3.19
CA ARG A 53 32.30 -2.22 3.67
C ARG A 53 33.50 -3.14 3.49
N GLY A 54 33.29 -4.46 3.49
CA GLY A 54 34.33 -5.46 3.28
C GLY A 54 34.71 -5.71 1.81
N VAL A 55 34.23 -4.89 0.88
CA VAL A 55 34.33 -5.14 -0.56
C VAL A 55 35.72 -4.82 -1.11
N GLY A 56 36.34 -5.82 -1.77
CA GLY A 56 37.58 -5.64 -2.54
C GLY A 56 37.35 -4.88 -3.86
N LYS A 57 38.30 -3.99 -4.21
CA LYS A 57 38.16 -2.96 -5.27
C LYS A 57 37.72 -3.50 -6.65
N ASP A 58 38.12 -4.71 -7.03
CA ASP A 58 37.98 -5.23 -8.42
C ASP A 58 36.93 -6.35 -8.60
N SER A 59 36.18 -6.70 -7.54
CA SER A 59 35.33 -7.90 -7.52
C SER A 59 33.89 -7.66 -8.03
N ALA A 60 33.41 -8.52 -8.93
CA ALA A 60 32.01 -8.56 -9.36
C ALA A 60 31.03 -8.83 -8.20
N ILE A 61 31.44 -9.66 -7.22
CA ILE A 61 30.66 -9.88 -5.98
C ILE A 61 30.52 -8.56 -5.20
N GLY A 62 31.53 -7.70 -5.25
CA GLY A 62 31.54 -6.37 -4.63
C GLY A 62 30.52 -5.41 -5.24
N ARG A 63 30.46 -5.38 -6.57
CA ARG A 63 29.42 -4.66 -7.34
C ARG A 63 28.02 -5.13 -6.91
N ASP A 64 27.81 -6.43 -6.79
CA ASP A 64 26.50 -7.01 -6.52
C ASP A 64 26.04 -6.78 -5.06
N LEU A 65 26.97 -6.79 -4.10
CA LEU A 65 26.70 -6.36 -2.72
C LEU A 65 26.27 -4.87 -2.64
N LEU A 66 26.92 -3.98 -3.39
CA LEU A 66 26.54 -2.57 -3.46
C LEU A 66 25.19 -2.37 -4.15
N TYR A 67 24.93 -3.03 -5.27
CA TYR A 67 23.61 -3.00 -5.93
C TYR A 67 22.51 -3.48 -4.98
N ARG A 68 22.76 -4.56 -4.24
CA ARG A 68 21.80 -5.10 -3.28
C ARG A 68 21.51 -4.12 -2.15
N TYR A 69 22.55 -3.54 -1.54
CA TYR A 69 22.36 -2.54 -0.48
C TYR A 69 21.63 -1.29 -1.01
N TYR A 70 22.04 -0.75 -2.15
CA TYR A 70 21.38 0.41 -2.77
C TYR A 70 19.91 0.16 -3.07
N GLY A 71 19.57 -0.98 -3.68
CA GLY A 71 18.18 -1.34 -3.98
C GLY A 71 17.31 -1.42 -2.72
N GLN A 72 17.85 -1.95 -1.62
CA GLN A 72 17.16 -1.95 -0.33
C GLN A 72 17.04 -0.53 0.27
N LEU A 73 17.99 0.39 0.06
CA LEU A 73 17.84 1.80 0.44
C LEU A 73 16.78 2.56 -0.39
N GLU A 74 16.58 2.22 -1.66
CA GLU A 74 15.48 2.75 -2.47
C GLU A 74 14.12 2.30 -1.91
N LEU A 75 13.99 1.02 -1.54
CA LEU A 75 12.77 0.46 -0.93
C LEU A 75 12.51 1.02 0.49
N LEU A 76 13.56 1.23 1.28
CA LEU A 76 13.52 1.80 2.62
C LEU A 76 12.98 3.25 2.62
N ASP A 77 13.41 4.08 1.67
CA ASP A 77 13.00 5.48 1.47
C ASP A 77 11.48 5.63 1.19
N LEU A 78 10.82 4.59 0.68
CA LEU A 78 9.37 4.58 0.56
C LEU A 78 8.71 4.59 1.94
N ARG A 79 9.31 3.91 2.92
CA ARG A 79 8.70 3.60 4.23
C ARG A 79 9.18 4.50 5.37
N PHE A 80 10.49 4.72 5.50
CA PHE A 80 11.10 5.45 6.62
C PHE A 80 11.56 6.86 6.19
N PRO A 81 11.07 7.94 6.83
CA PRO A 81 11.66 9.27 6.69
C PRO A 81 12.98 9.33 7.47
N ILE A 82 14.11 9.29 6.76
CA ILE A 82 15.46 9.28 7.35
C ILE A 82 16.13 10.64 7.05
N ASP A 83 16.02 11.53 8.05
CA ASP A 83 16.44 12.94 7.99
C ASP A 83 16.72 13.52 9.41
N ASP A 84 17.07 14.80 9.48
CA ASP A 84 17.36 15.54 10.72
C ASP A 84 16.17 15.78 11.67
N ASN A 85 14.95 15.38 11.30
CA ASN A 85 13.73 15.58 12.09
C ASN A 85 13.12 14.25 12.59
N HIS A 86 13.17 13.20 11.76
CA HIS A 86 12.52 11.92 11.99
C HIS A 86 13.54 10.83 12.40
N VAL A 87 13.91 9.89 11.51
CA VAL A 87 14.83 8.79 11.82
C VAL A 87 16.29 9.23 11.67
N LYS A 88 16.92 9.57 12.80
CA LYS A 88 18.28 10.13 12.87
C LYS A 88 19.36 9.06 12.87
N ILE A 89 20.02 8.86 11.72
CA ILE A 89 21.14 7.94 11.57
C ILE A 89 22.37 8.70 11.02
N PRO A 90 23.49 8.82 11.75
CA PRO A 90 24.64 9.61 11.32
C PRO A 90 25.51 8.87 10.29
N PHE A 91 25.31 9.15 9.01
CA PHE A 91 26.09 8.59 7.91
C PHE A 91 27.43 9.32 7.76
N THR A 92 28.49 8.83 8.42
CA THR A 92 29.86 9.34 8.23
C THR A 92 30.57 8.66 7.06
N TRP A 93 30.96 9.43 6.05
CA TRP A 93 31.73 8.99 4.88
C TRP A 93 33.01 9.81 4.73
N TYR A 94 34.06 9.18 4.24
CA TYR A 94 35.30 9.85 3.85
C TYR A 94 35.27 10.18 2.35
N ASP A 95 35.86 11.31 2.00
CA ASP A 95 36.05 11.75 0.62
C ASP A 95 37.04 10.83 -0.12
N ALA A 96 36.70 10.42 -1.34
CA ALA A 96 37.43 9.40 -2.09
C ALA A 96 38.89 9.79 -2.43
N PHE A 97 39.17 11.09 -2.58
CA PHE A 97 40.48 11.60 -2.99
C PHE A 97 41.19 12.40 -1.90
N THR A 98 40.43 13.17 -1.10
CA THR A 98 41.00 14.02 -0.04
C THR A 98 40.92 13.40 1.36
N HIS A 99 40.24 12.27 1.51
CA HIS A 99 40.01 11.54 2.77
C HIS A 99 39.37 12.34 3.91
N ALA A 100 38.88 13.55 3.63
CA ALA A 100 38.13 14.38 4.58
C ALA A 100 36.82 13.69 4.99
N SER A 101 36.52 13.65 6.29
CA SER A 101 35.27 13.08 6.79
C SER A 101 34.11 14.08 6.69
N THR A 102 32.99 13.62 6.13
CA THR A 102 31.70 14.33 6.10
C THR A 102 30.65 13.45 6.76
N SER A 103 29.80 14.02 7.62
CA SER A 103 28.74 13.27 8.30
C SER A 103 27.41 14.03 8.18
N GLN A 104 26.34 13.33 7.83
CA GLN A 104 24.98 13.86 7.73
C GLN A 104 23.95 12.82 8.18
N PHE A 105 22.74 13.27 8.53
CA PHE A 105 21.61 12.38 8.82
C PHE A 105 20.73 12.07 7.58
N SER A 106 21.11 12.60 6.41
CA SER A 106 20.35 12.45 5.17
C SER A 106 20.60 11.10 4.48
N LEU A 107 19.52 10.34 4.26
CA LEU A 107 19.56 9.12 3.44
C LEU A 107 20.04 9.37 2.01
N ALA A 108 19.84 10.59 1.47
CA ALA A 108 20.33 10.95 0.14
C ALA A 108 21.88 10.97 0.09
N PHE A 109 22.56 11.32 1.19
CA PHE A 109 24.03 11.31 1.26
C PHE A 109 24.61 9.89 1.33
N GLU A 110 23.95 8.99 2.07
CA GLU A 110 24.26 7.55 2.05
C GLU A 110 24.07 6.99 0.62
N LYS A 111 22.91 7.23 0.00
CA LYS A 111 22.61 6.80 -1.38
C LYS A 111 23.64 7.30 -2.39
N ALA A 112 23.95 8.60 -2.39
CA ALA A 112 24.96 9.19 -3.28
C ALA A 112 26.35 8.55 -3.11
N SER A 113 26.75 8.29 -1.86
CA SER A 113 28.04 7.67 -1.55
C SER A 113 28.11 6.19 -1.94
N VAL A 114 27.00 5.45 -1.83
CA VAL A 114 26.89 4.07 -2.32
C VAL A 114 26.93 4.03 -3.86
N ILE A 115 26.21 4.92 -4.56
CA ILE A 115 26.29 5.02 -6.03
C ILE A 115 27.71 5.37 -6.47
N PHE A 116 28.39 6.28 -5.76
CA PHE A 116 29.79 6.61 -6.06
C PHE A 116 30.69 5.37 -5.97
N ASN A 117 30.51 4.53 -4.96
CA ASN A 117 31.24 3.27 -4.84
C ASN A 117 30.86 2.24 -5.93
N ILE A 118 29.62 2.23 -6.40
CA ILE A 118 29.21 1.44 -7.58
C ILE A 118 29.99 1.92 -8.81
N SER A 119 30.00 3.24 -9.08
CA SER A 119 30.79 3.84 -10.17
C SER A 119 32.28 3.50 -10.05
N ALA A 120 32.83 3.55 -8.84
CA ALA A 120 34.22 3.26 -8.53
C ALA A 120 34.58 1.80 -8.85
N ILE A 121 33.84 0.82 -8.31
CA ILE A 121 34.07 -0.61 -8.61
C ILE A 121 33.88 -0.90 -10.10
N LEU A 122 32.87 -0.32 -10.77
CA LEU A 122 32.70 -0.47 -12.21
C LEU A 122 33.92 0.05 -12.99
N SER A 123 34.57 1.13 -12.53
CA SER A 123 35.81 1.64 -13.14
C SER A 123 37.05 0.81 -12.80
N CYS A 124 37.15 0.25 -11.58
CA CYS A 124 38.22 -0.65 -11.17
C CYS A 124 38.15 -1.96 -11.96
N HIS A 125 36.97 -2.59 -11.96
CA HIS A 125 36.69 -3.80 -12.73
C HIS A 125 36.94 -3.61 -14.24
N ALA A 126 36.61 -2.44 -14.80
CA ALA A 126 36.89 -2.12 -16.20
C ALA A 126 38.40 -1.94 -16.48
N ALA A 127 39.14 -1.29 -15.58
CA ALA A 127 40.58 -1.10 -15.69
C ALA A 127 41.37 -2.40 -15.49
N SER A 128 40.85 -3.34 -14.69
CA SER A 128 41.47 -4.63 -14.39
C SER A 128 41.23 -5.72 -15.45
N GLN A 129 40.37 -5.48 -16.46
CA GLN A 129 40.16 -6.47 -17.52
C GLN A 129 41.36 -6.55 -18.46
N SER A 130 41.71 -7.77 -18.86
CA SER A 130 42.50 -8.00 -20.08
C SER A 130 41.78 -7.39 -21.28
N ARG A 131 42.51 -6.65 -22.10
CA ARG A 131 42.02 -6.18 -23.42
C ARG A 131 42.78 -6.84 -24.57
N ALA A 132 43.36 -8.01 -24.33
CA ALA A 132 43.96 -8.87 -25.35
C ALA A 132 42.92 -9.80 -26.03
N ASP A 133 41.76 -9.96 -25.40
CA ASP A 133 40.67 -10.82 -25.81
C ASP A 133 39.35 -10.03 -25.93
N ASP A 134 38.49 -10.42 -26.88
CA ASP A 134 37.23 -9.73 -27.17
C ASP A 134 36.27 -9.73 -25.95
N THR A 135 36.36 -10.72 -25.05
CA THR A 135 35.48 -10.83 -23.88
C THR A 135 35.83 -9.79 -22.82
N GLY A 136 37.09 -9.72 -22.39
CA GLY A 136 37.56 -8.70 -21.45
C GLY A 136 37.46 -7.27 -22.03
N LEU A 137 37.67 -7.11 -23.34
CA LEU A 137 37.49 -5.83 -24.03
C LEU A 137 36.02 -5.38 -24.02
N LYS A 138 35.05 -6.29 -24.29
CA LYS A 138 33.61 -6.03 -24.10
C LYS A 138 33.29 -5.65 -22.65
N THR A 139 33.77 -6.44 -21.68
CA THR A 139 33.51 -6.20 -20.26
C THR A 139 34.05 -4.84 -19.79
N ALA A 140 35.25 -4.45 -20.23
CA ALA A 140 35.83 -3.14 -19.96
C ALA A 140 34.98 -1.99 -20.55
N TYR A 141 34.61 -2.13 -21.83
CA TYR A 141 33.79 -1.13 -22.54
C TYR A 141 32.46 -0.86 -21.83
N HIS A 142 31.67 -1.91 -21.59
CA HIS A 142 30.37 -1.78 -20.90
C HIS A 142 30.52 -1.30 -19.46
N SER A 143 31.55 -1.74 -18.72
CA SER A 143 31.75 -1.34 -17.32
C SER A 143 32.15 0.13 -17.18
N PHE A 144 32.98 0.67 -18.08
CA PHE A 144 33.24 2.13 -18.13
C PHE A 144 31.98 2.92 -18.53
N GLN A 145 31.17 2.45 -19.47
CA GLN A 145 29.89 3.09 -19.82
C GLN A 145 28.88 3.10 -18.66
N ALA A 146 28.82 2.01 -17.87
CA ALA A 146 27.97 1.91 -16.69
C ALA A 146 28.47 2.81 -15.54
N SER A 147 29.78 2.86 -15.31
CA SER A 147 30.44 3.78 -14.36
C SER A 147 30.10 5.24 -14.68
N ALA A 148 30.25 5.65 -15.95
CA ALA A 148 29.85 6.98 -16.43
C ALA A 148 28.35 7.24 -16.25
N GLY A 149 27.51 6.22 -16.42
CA GLY A 149 26.06 6.25 -16.15
C GLY A 149 25.72 6.58 -14.70
N MET A 150 26.33 5.87 -13.77
CA MET A 150 26.16 6.05 -12.32
C MET A 150 26.67 7.43 -11.87
N PHE A 151 27.83 7.89 -12.33
CA PHE A 151 28.31 9.25 -12.09
C PHE A 151 27.36 10.32 -12.69
N THR A 152 26.85 10.11 -13.91
CA THR A 152 25.88 11.03 -14.55
C THR A 152 24.60 11.16 -13.73
N TYR A 153 24.10 10.05 -13.16
CA TYR A 153 22.95 10.06 -12.26
C TYR A 153 23.23 10.83 -10.97
N ILE A 154 24.44 10.70 -10.37
CA ILE A 154 24.83 11.52 -9.21
C ILE A 154 24.72 13.01 -9.56
N ASN A 155 25.32 13.42 -10.68
CA ASN A 155 25.37 14.83 -11.11
C ASN A 155 23.99 15.43 -11.40
N GLN A 156 22.97 14.61 -11.69
CA GLN A 156 21.63 15.06 -12.03
C GLN A 156 20.67 15.09 -10.84
N ASN A 157 20.88 14.25 -9.82
CA ASN A 157 19.92 14.04 -8.74
C ASN A 157 20.34 14.65 -7.38
N PHE A 158 21.64 14.89 -7.16
CA PHE A 158 22.16 15.38 -5.87
C PHE A 158 22.70 16.82 -6.00
N LEU A 159 21.78 17.80 -6.00
CA LEU A 159 22.08 19.22 -6.28
C LEU A 159 22.94 19.93 -5.21
N TYR A 160 23.02 19.40 -3.99
CA TYR A 160 23.75 20.01 -2.87
C TYR A 160 24.76 19.02 -2.23
N PRO A 161 25.83 18.65 -2.96
CA PRO A 161 26.80 17.66 -2.51
C PRO A 161 27.69 18.17 -1.36
N PRO A 162 27.80 17.44 -0.24
CA PRO A 162 28.49 17.94 0.96
C PRO A 162 29.98 17.58 1.05
N SER A 163 30.43 16.52 0.36
CA SER A 163 31.86 16.18 0.18
C SER A 163 32.38 16.71 -1.17
N THR A 164 33.69 16.67 -1.41
CA THR A 164 34.29 17.26 -2.62
C THR A 164 34.22 16.31 -3.81
N ASP A 165 34.43 15.01 -3.58
CA ASP A 165 34.24 13.94 -4.55
C ASP A 165 32.85 13.90 -5.21
N LEU A 166 31.80 14.36 -4.52
CA LEU A 166 30.43 14.45 -5.04
C LEU A 166 30.11 15.78 -5.76
N LYS A 167 31.04 16.75 -5.86
CA LYS A 167 30.79 18.04 -6.50
C LYS A 167 30.72 17.92 -8.02
N ASP A 168 29.87 18.76 -8.62
CA ASP A 168 29.58 18.81 -10.07
C ASP A 168 30.84 18.83 -10.95
N ASP A 169 31.84 19.69 -10.67
CA ASP A 169 33.12 19.69 -11.40
C ASP A 169 33.88 18.34 -11.28
N THR A 170 33.95 17.77 -10.08
CA THR A 170 34.67 16.52 -9.80
C THR A 170 33.99 15.31 -10.46
N ILE A 171 32.66 15.23 -10.36
CA ILE A 171 31.84 14.22 -11.01
C ILE A 171 31.91 14.36 -12.55
N LYS A 172 31.90 15.58 -13.10
CA LYS A 172 32.12 15.84 -14.53
C LYS A 172 33.49 15.38 -15.01
N THR A 173 34.56 15.62 -14.26
CA THR A 173 35.89 15.03 -14.57
C THR A 173 35.80 13.51 -14.65
N LEU A 174 35.15 12.85 -13.69
CA LEU A 174 35.03 11.39 -13.66
C LEU A 174 34.18 10.84 -14.83
N ILE A 175 33.09 11.52 -15.21
CA ILE A 175 32.30 11.20 -16.41
C ILE A 175 33.15 11.34 -17.68
N HIS A 176 33.90 12.45 -17.83
CA HIS A 176 34.76 12.67 -18.99
C HIS A 176 35.88 11.62 -19.10
N VAL A 177 36.57 11.29 -18.00
CA VAL A 177 37.65 10.29 -17.98
C VAL A 177 37.11 8.88 -18.25
N THR A 178 36.01 8.46 -17.61
CA THR A 178 35.42 7.12 -17.85
C THR A 178 34.88 6.96 -19.26
N LEU A 179 34.22 7.98 -19.84
CA LEU A 179 33.79 7.94 -21.24
C LEU A 179 34.97 8.00 -22.23
N ALA A 180 36.04 8.73 -21.91
CA ALA A 180 37.26 8.74 -22.73
C ALA A 180 37.91 7.34 -22.75
N GLN A 181 37.96 6.67 -21.60
CA GLN A 181 38.46 5.30 -21.48
C GLN A 181 37.58 4.28 -22.23
N ALA A 182 36.25 4.38 -22.12
CA ALA A 182 35.34 3.55 -22.93
C ALA A 182 35.55 3.78 -24.45
N GLN A 183 35.70 5.04 -24.88
CA GLN A 183 35.94 5.40 -26.27
C GLN A 183 37.32 4.91 -26.77
N GLU A 184 38.35 4.94 -25.92
CA GLU A 184 39.69 4.40 -26.19
C GLU A 184 39.68 2.87 -26.33
N VAL A 185 38.97 2.16 -25.43
CA VAL A 185 38.78 0.70 -25.51
C VAL A 185 38.07 0.30 -26.81
N PHE A 186 36.99 1.01 -27.18
CA PHE A 186 36.31 0.75 -28.47
C PHE A 186 37.21 1.06 -29.67
N PHE A 187 38.06 2.09 -29.58
CA PHE A 187 39.05 2.40 -30.60
C PHE A 187 40.14 1.31 -30.73
N GLU A 188 40.69 0.79 -29.62
CA GLU A 188 41.63 -0.34 -29.62
C GLU A 188 41.05 -1.53 -30.42
N LYS A 189 39.76 -1.84 -30.22
CA LYS A 189 39.05 -2.88 -30.99
C LYS A 189 38.89 -2.55 -32.47
N GLN A 190 38.53 -1.32 -32.84
CA GLN A 190 38.40 -0.96 -34.26
C GLN A 190 39.74 -0.91 -35.01
N VAL A 191 40.85 -0.66 -34.31
CA VAL A 191 42.21 -0.82 -34.86
C VAL A 191 42.53 -2.30 -35.10
N ALA A 192 42.21 -3.18 -34.15
CA ALA A 192 42.38 -4.62 -34.31
C ALA A 192 41.53 -5.21 -35.46
N ASP A 193 40.29 -4.72 -35.60
CA ASP A 193 39.36 -5.05 -36.71
C ASP A 193 39.75 -4.39 -38.06
N GLN A 194 40.89 -3.71 -38.15
CA GLN A 194 41.44 -3.06 -39.35
C GLN A 194 40.43 -2.14 -40.08
N ARG A 195 39.64 -1.36 -39.32
CA ARG A 195 38.67 -0.43 -39.90
C ARG A 195 39.34 0.69 -40.69
N LYS A 196 38.60 1.28 -41.63
CA LYS A 196 39.09 2.38 -42.49
C LYS A 196 39.69 3.54 -41.67
N PRO A 197 40.84 4.11 -42.06
CA PRO A 197 41.51 5.19 -41.32
C PRO A 197 40.60 6.38 -40.99
N GLY A 198 39.74 6.79 -41.94
CA GLY A 198 38.76 7.88 -41.75
C GLY A 198 37.61 7.58 -40.77
N LEU A 199 37.52 6.37 -40.20
CA LEU A 199 36.69 6.07 -39.01
C LEU A 199 37.56 6.08 -37.75
N LEU A 200 38.73 5.45 -37.78
CA LEU A 200 39.69 5.40 -36.66
C LEU A 200 40.07 6.81 -36.18
N ALA A 201 40.34 7.73 -37.11
CA ALA A 201 40.57 9.13 -36.85
C ALA A 201 39.45 9.79 -36.02
N LYS A 202 38.19 9.48 -36.34
CA LYS A 202 37.01 10.08 -35.71
C LYS A 202 36.71 9.50 -34.33
N LEU A 203 37.07 8.24 -34.12
CA LEU A 203 36.97 7.57 -32.82
C LEU A 203 38.06 8.07 -31.86
N ALA A 204 39.32 8.15 -32.31
CA ALA A 204 40.43 8.71 -31.55
C ALA A 204 40.24 10.21 -31.26
N GLY A 205 39.74 10.98 -32.23
CA GLY A 205 39.45 12.41 -32.05
C GLY A 205 38.37 12.69 -30.99
N GLN A 206 37.43 11.75 -30.80
CA GLN A 206 36.46 11.84 -29.71
C GLN A 206 37.07 11.45 -28.36
N ALA A 207 37.96 10.46 -28.29
CA ALA A 207 38.69 10.13 -27.06
C ALA A 207 39.60 11.29 -26.61
N ALA A 208 40.33 11.89 -27.56
CA ALA A 208 41.18 13.06 -27.32
C ALA A 208 40.39 14.24 -26.73
N TYR A 209 39.19 14.50 -27.28
CA TYR A 209 38.28 15.54 -26.81
C TYR A 209 37.71 15.26 -25.41
N LEU A 210 37.25 14.03 -25.15
CA LEU A 210 36.75 13.67 -23.82
C LEU A 210 37.86 13.79 -22.75
N TYR A 211 39.08 13.33 -23.07
CA TYR A 211 40.23 13.57 -22.20
C TYR A 211 40.57 15.06 -22.05
N SER A 212 40.46 15.88 -23.10
CA SER A 212 40.76 17.33 -22.98
C SER A 212 39.76 18.05 -22.07
N GLN A 213 38.47 17.68 -22.13
CA GLN A 213 37.44 18.23 -21.24
C GLN A 213 37.61 17.78 -19.78
N GLY A 214 38.04 16.54 -19.55
CA GLY A 214 38.49 16.11 -18.22
C GLY A 214 39.70 16.92 -17.73
N ALA A 215 40.71 17.07 -18.60
CA ALA A 215 41.97 17.77 -18.32
C ALA A 215 41.78 19.25 -17.97
N GLU A 216 40.88 19.93 -18.69
CA GLU A 216 40.54 21.35 -18.49
C GLU A 216 39.94 21.59 -17.09
N ILE A 217 38.93 20.80 -16.71
CA ILE A 217 38.32 20.88 -15.38
C ILE A 217 39.33 20.51 -14.29
N MET A 218 40.21 19.52 -14.53
CA MET A 218 41.26 19.12 -13.59
C MET A 218 42.29 20.21 -13.27
N GLN A 219 42.57 21.16 -14.17
CA GLN A 219 43.47 22.27 -13.85
C GLN A 219 42.92 23.12 -12.68
N ASN A 220 41.61 23.31 -12.60
CA ASN A 220 40.94 24.04 -11.51
C ASN A 220 41.05 23.34 -10.13
N PHE A 221 41.62 22.13 -10.08
CA PHE A 221 41.81 21.31 -8.88
C PHE A 221 43.27 21.13 -8.46
N VAL A 222 44.25 21.51 -9.29
CA VAL A 222 45.69 21.31 -9.00
C VAL A 222 46.09 22.05 -7.73
N ASP A 223 45.79 23.35 -7.64
CA ASP A 223 46.11 24.17 -6.45
C ASP A 223 45.35 23.74 -5.18
N LYS A 224 44.27 22.97 -5.34
CA LYS A 224 43.41 22.46 -4.26
C LYS A 224 43.79 21.05 -3.80
N ASN A 225 44.70 20.38 -4.49
CA ASN A 225 45.10 18.98 -4.27
C ASN A 225 43.91 18.00 -4.17
N VAL A 226 42.85 18.22 -4.96
CA VAL A 226 41.64 17.36 -4.96
C VAL A 226 41.84 16.10 -5.80
N PHE A 227 42.69 16.14 -6.83
CA PHE A 227 43.13 14.98 -7.58
C PHE A 227 44.63 14.78 -7.40
N ASP A 228 45.04 13.52 -7.36
CA ASP A 228 46.44 13.13 -7.38
C ASP A 228 47.14 13.67 -8.62
N LYS A 229 48.36 14.22 -8.48
CA LYS A 229 49.09 14.82 -9.61
C LYS A 229 49.33 13.83 -10.76
N VAL A 230 49.41 12.53 -10.44
CA VAL A 230 49.54 11.43 -11.40
C VAL A 230 48.33 11.33 -12.34
N TRP A 231 47.11 11.53 -11.83
CA TRP A 231 45.90 11.56 -12.66
C TRP A 231 46.00 12.68 -13.71
N THR A 232 46.39 13.89 -13.31
CA THR A 232 46.57 15.02 -14.24
C THR A 232 47.63 14.71 -15.30
N THR A 233 48.77 14.12 -14.92
CA THR A 233 49.81 13.68 -15.88
C THR A 233 49.27 12.64 -16.88
N VAL A 234 48.52 11.63 -16.44
CA VAL A 234 47.96 10.59 -17.32
C VAL A 234 46.91 11.17 -18.26
N VAL A 235 45.97 11.97 -17.77
CA VAL A 235 44.88 12.56 -18.58
C VAL A 235 45.44 13.55 -19.61
N GLN A 236 46.42 14.39 -19.24
CA GLN A 236 47.11 15.28 -20.18
C GLN A 236 47.91 14.51 -21.24
N ALA A 237 48.67 13.49 -20.84
CA ALA A 237 49.41 12.63 -21.77
C ALA A 237 48.47 11.91 -22.76
N LYS A 238 47.37 11.34 -22.27
CA LYS A 238 46.37 10.65 -23.10
C LYS A 238 45.62 11.59 -24.03
N SER A 239 45.25 12.80 -23.60
CA SER A 239 44.60 13.78 -24.49
C SER A 239 45.49 14.15 -25.67
N ALA A 240 46.76 14.50 -25.40
CA ALA A 240 47.72 14.83 -26.45
C ALA A 240 48.05 13.61 -27.35
N HIS A 241 48.17 12.42 -26.77
CA HIS A 241 48.44 11.19 -27.51
C HIS A 241 47.28 10.80 -28.43
N MET A 242 46.03 10.75 -27.93
CA MET A 242 44.85 10.46 -28.74
C MET A 242 44.62 11.52 -29.82
N GLY A 243 45.00 12.78 -29.56
CA GLY A 243 45.05 13.83 -30.58
C GLY A 243 46.03 13.51 -31.70
N SER A 244 47.26 13.08 -31.36
CA SER A 244 48.26 12.63 -32.34
C SER A 244 47.76 11.45 -33.18
N VAL A 245 47.16 10.45 -32.54
CA VAL A 245 46.58 9.26 -33.19
C VAL A 245 45.43 9.65 -34.14
N ALA A 246 44.56 10.57 -33.73
CA ALA A 246 43.49 11.09 -34.58
C ALA A 246 44.04 11.79 -35.83
N SER A 247 45.06 12.64 -35.65
CA SER A 247 45.74 13.36 -36.73
C SER A 247 46.46 12.40 -37.68
N TYR A 248 47.10 11.35 -37.16
CA TYR A 248 47.77 10.29 -37.94
C TYR A 248 46.79 9.51 -38.83
N TYR A 249 45.71 8.97 -38.27
CA TYR A 249 44.72 8.24 -39.07
C TYR A 249 43.96 9.13 -40.05
N GLN A 250 43.76 10.42 -39.74
CA GLN A 250 43.18 11.36 -40.70
C GLN A 250 44.16 11.69 -41.83
N ALA A 251 45.47 11.76 -41.57
CA ALA A 251 46.46 11.95 -42.63
C ALA A 251 46.49 10.78 -43.62
N ILE A 252 46.36 9.54 -43.14
CA ILE A 252 46.22 8.37 -44.01
C ILE A 252 44.96 8.51 -44.89
N ALA A 253 43.82 8.86 -44.29
CA ALA A 253 42.56 9.06 -45.04
C ALA A 253 42.63 10.22 -46.06
N ASP A 254 43.30 11.31 -45.72
CA ASP A 254 43.49 12.45 -46.64
C ASP A 254 44.46 12.08 -47.78
N SER A 255 45.46 11.23 -47.52
CA SER A 255 46.32 10.66 -48.56
C SER A 255 45.59 9.63 -49.44
N GLU A 256 44.69 8.81 -48.88
CA GLU A 256 43.78 7.94 -49.64
C GLU A 256 42.85 8.76 -50.56
N SER A 257 42.50 10.00 -50.18
CA SER A 257 41.75 10.93 -51.04
C SER A 257 42.64 11.79 -51.97
N GLY A 258 43.93 11.47 -52.10
CA GLY A 258 44.87 12.20 -52.98
C GLY A 258 45.27 13.60 -52.50
N SER A 259 45.01 13.94 -51.24
CA SER A 259 45.32 15.25 -50.63
C SER A 259 46.61 15.22 -49.81
N HIS A 260 47.69 14.75 -50.44
CA HIS A 260 49.00 14.51 -49.83
C HIS A 260 49.59 15.75 -49.11
N GLY A 261 49.40 16.95 -49.65
CA GLY A 261 49.84 18.19 -48.99
C GLY A 261 49.16 18.41 -47.63
N ILE A 262 47.86 18.13 -47.53
CA ILE A 262 47.08 18.20 -46.28
C ILE A 262 47.50 17.08 -45.33
N ALA A 263 47.75 15.87 -45.85
CA ALA A 263 48.23 14.73 -45.06
C ALA A 263 49.58 15.02 -44.38
N ILE A 264 50.53 15.66 -45.07
CA ILE A 264 51.82 16.08 -44.49
C ILE A 264 51.62 17.07 -43.33
N ALA A 265 50.79 18.10 -43.51
CA ALA A 265 50.49 19.08 -42.47
C ALA A 265 49.83 18.42 -41.23
N ARG A 266 48.95 17.43 -41.43
CA ARG A 266 48.38 16.62 -40.32
C ARG A 266 49.42 15.75 -39.63
N LEU A 267 50.40 15.20 -40.34
CA LEU A 267 51.47 14.41 -39.73
C LEU A 267 52.47 15.28 -38.94
N GLN A 268 52.73 16.51 -39.39
CA GLN A 268 53.48 17.50 -38.61
C GLN A 268 52.73 17.87 -37.31
N MET A 269 51.42 18.11 -37.39
CA MET A 269 50.55 18.30 -36.22
C MET A 269 50.57 17.05 -35.30
N ALA A 270 50.53 15.84 -35.87
CA ALA A 270 50.58 14.59 -35.12
C ALA A 270 51.90 14.42 -34.34
N ASP A 271 53.06 14.74 -34.94
CA ASP A 271 54.36 14.64 -34.25
C ASP A 271 54.46 15.67 -33.11
N LYS A 272 54.03 16.91 -33.35
CA LYS A 272 53.93 17.97 -32.33
C LYS A 272 53.05 17.55 -31.14
N GLN A 273 51.91 16.91 -31.41
CA GLN A 273 51.04 16.34 -30.38
C GLN A 273 51.69 15.14 -29.66
N SER A 274 52.41 14.26 -30.38
CA SER A 274 53.09 13.11 -29.79
C SER A 274 54.28 13.53 -28.91
N ALA A 275 55.03 14.56 -29.30
CA ALA A 275 56.09 15.16 -28.49
C ALA A 275 55.53 15.82 -27.22
N THR A 276 54.35 16.45 -27.31
CA THR A 276 53.64 17.00 -26.15
C THR A 276 53.19 15.89 -25.20
N ALA A 277 52.62 14.80 -25.71
CA ALA A 277 52.27 13.61 -24.91
C ALA A 277 53.52 12.98 -24.25
N LEU A 278 54.63 12.89 -24.98
CA LEU A 278 55.90 12.36 -24.49
C LEU A 278 56.49 13.22 -23.36
N SER A 279 56.30 14.54 -23.41
CA SER A 279 56.73 15.45 -22.34
C SER A 279 55.96 15.17 -21.03
N TRP A 280 54.64 14.99 -21.10
CA TRP A 280 53.82 14.60 -19.95
C TRP A 280 54.17 13.19 -19.44
N ALA A 281 54.28 12.19 -20.32
CA ALA A 281 54.63 10.83 -19.92
C ALA A 281 55.98 10.73 -19.18
N LYS A 282 56.95 11.57 -19.52
CA LYS A 282 58.24 11.70 -18.80
C LYS A 282 58.11 12.29 -17.38
N THR A 283 56.98 12.91 -17.03
CA THR A 283 56.71 13.41 -15.65
C THR A 283 56.04 12.38 -14.74
N PHE A 284 55.72 11.18 -15.26
CA PHE A 284 55.10 10.12 -14.47
C PHE A 284 56.08 9.62 -13.38
N PRO A 285 55.68 9.52 -12.10
CA PRO A 285 56.60 9.10 -11.03
C PRO A 285 56.90 7.61 -11.11
N SER A 286 58.14 7.21 -10.78
CA SER A 286 58.57 5.80 -10.80
C SER A 286 57.81 4.89 -9.82
N SER A 287 57.10 5.47 -8.85
CA SER A 287 56.14 4.79 -7.99
C SER A 287 54.91 5.71 -7.83
N PRO A 288 53.76 5.40 -8.44
CA PRO A 288 52.51 6.13 -8.20
C PRO A 288 51.92 5.75 -6.83
N PRO A 289 51.04 6.60 -6.25
CA PRO A 289 50.30 6.26 -5.03
C PRO A 289 49.40 5.03 -5.22
N ALA A 290 49.25 4.21 -4.17
CA ALA A 290 48.47 2.97 -4.24
C ALA A 290 46.98 3.18 -4.56
N ASP A 291 46.43 4.35 -4.26
CA ASP A 291 45.02 4.66 -4.43
C ASP A 291 44.65 5.23 -5.81
N THR A 292 45.62 5.53 -6.68
CA THR A 292 45.33 5.92 -8.07
C THR A 292 44.99 4.74 -8.99
N GLY A 293 45.06 3.50 -8.50
CA GLY A 293 44.80 2.28 -9.29
C GLY A 293 45.88 1.97 -10.34
N LEU A 294 47.07 2.55 -10.23
CA LEU A 294 48.14 2.44 -11.22
C LEU A 294 49.33 1.65 -10.68
N THR A 295 49.99 0.89 -11.56
CA THR A 295 51.21 0.14 -11.27
C THR A 295 52.47 0.97 -11.60
N ALA A 296 53.63 0.58 -11.07
CA ALA A 296 54.91 1.17 -11.48
C ALA A 296 55.17 1.02 -13.00
N GLU A 297 54.73 -0.10 -13.58
CA GLU A 297 54.81 -0.37 -15.03
C GLU A 297 53.87 0.49 -15.88
N SER A 298 52.86 1.13 -15.29
CA SER A 298 51.91 1.97 -16.02
C SER A 298 52.60 3.17 -16.69
N GLY A 299 53.64 3.72 -16.04
CA GLY A 299 54.46 4.81 -16.59
C GLY A 299 55.24 4.37 -17.84
N SER A 300 55.90 3.20 -17.79
CA SER A 300 56.63 2.65 -18.94
C SER A 300 55.69 2.25 -20.07
N ASN A 301 54.55 1.63 -19.77
CA ASN A 301 53.57 1.22 -20.77
C ASN A 301 52.99 2.42 -21.54
N LEU A 302 52.66 3.51 -20.84
CA LEU A 302 52.24 4.78 -21.46
C LEU A 302 53.35 5.41 -22.30
N LEU A 303 54.58 5.45 -21.75
CA LEU A 303 55.74 6.04 -22.42
C LEU A 303 56.08 5.32 -23.73
N ASP A 304 56.08 3.99 -23.74
CA ASP A 304 56.46 3.19 -24.91
C ASP A 304 55.35 3.14 -25.97
N LEU A 305 54.08 3.19 -25.56
CA LEU A 305 52.94 3.36 -26.46
C LEU A 305 53.01 4.72 -27.20
N ILE A 306 53.34 5.80 -26.48
CA ILE A 306 53.53 7.14 -27.08
C ILE A 306 54.76 7.18 -28.00
N LYS A 307 55.89 6.57 -27.60
CA LYS A 307 57.07 6.45 -28.48
C LYS A 307 56.74 5.68 -29.76
N HIS A 308 56.03 4.56 -29.67
CA HIS A 308 55.67 3.74 -30.83
C HIS A 308 54.81 4.54 -31.83
N ASN A 309 53.81 5.27 -31.32
CA ASN A 309 53.04 6.21 -32.14
C ASN A 309 53.94 7.27 -32.80
N GLN A 310 54.86 7.89 -32.05
CA GLN A 310 55.77 8.88 -32.60
C GLN A 310 56.66 8.32 -33.72
N THR A 311 57.22 7.11 -33.55
CA THR A 311 58.02 6.45 -34.59
C THR A 311 57.18 6.18 -35.85
N ASN A 312 55.93 5.73 -35.70
CA ASN A 312 55.04 5.49 -36.83
C ASN A 312 54.68 6.80 -37.57
N VAL A 313 54.38 7.87 -36.83
CA VAL A 313 54.13 9.21 -37.39
C VAL A 313 55.35 9.73 -38.16
N GLN A 314 56.54 9.67 -37.57
CA GLN A 314 57.77 10.19 -38.18
C GLN A 314 58.20 9.39 -39.42
N ALA A 315 58.06 8.06 -39.40
CA ALA A 315 58.33 7.22 -40.57
C ALA A 315 57.35 7.50 -41.73
N LEU A 316 56.06 7.68 -41.44
CA LEU A 316 55.07 8.03 -42.44
C LEU A 316 55.26 9.47 -42.96
N LEU A 317 55.59 10.43 -42.09
CA LEU A 317 55.90 11.81 -42.46
C LEU A 317 57.11 11.88 -43.41
N ALA A 318 58.21 11.21 -43.09
CA ALA A 318 59.39 11.17 -43.94
C ALA A 318 59.12 10.56 -45.32
N THR A 319 58.23 9.55 -45.38
CA THR A 319 57.79 8.92 -46.63
C THR A 319 56.91 9.89 -47.44
N MET A 320 55.87 10.46 -46.82
CA MET A 320 54.91 11.35 -47.49
C MET A 320 55.54 12.67 -47.96
N VAL A 321 56.47 13.26 -47.19
CA VAL A 321 57.24 14.43 -47.60
C VAL A 321 58.07 14.10 -48.84
N LYS A 322 58.83 12.99 -48.81
CA LYS A 322 59.62 12.54 -49.97
C LYS A 322 58.73 12.32 -51.21
N ASP A 323 57.61 11.62 -51.08
CA ASP A 323 56.74 11.34 -52.22
C ASP A 323 56.04 12.61 -52.74
N ASN A 324 55.79 13.60 -51.88
CA ASN A 324 55.31 14.91 -52.32
C ASN A 324 56.41 15.74 -53.02
N ASP A 325 57.65 15.72 -52.50
CA ASP A 325 58.78 16.47 -53.05
C ASP A 325 59.28 15.90 -54.40
N PHE A 326 59.06 14.60 -54.66
CA PHE A 326 59.48 13.94 -55.92
C PHE A 326 58.33 13.61 -56.87
N ILE A 327 57.08 13.52 -56.41
CA ILE A 327 55.93 13.09 -57.23
C ILE A 327 54.82 14.16 -57.20
N TYR A 328 54.16 14.37 -56.06
CA TYR A 328 52.86 15.05 -56.04
C TYR A 328 52.91 16.58 -56.07
N HIS A 329 54.00 17.20 -55.58
CA HIS A 329 54.25 18.64 -55.55
C HIS A 329 53.10 19.49 -54.97
N GLN A 330 52.29 18.94 -54.06
CA GLN A 330 51.17 19.67 -53.46
C GLN A 330 51.64 20.65 -52.39
N PRO A 331 51.02 21.84 -52.28
CA PRO A 331 51.33 22.79 -51.23
C PRO A 331 50.89 22.25 -49.85
N VAL A 332 51.79 22.29 -48.89
CA VAL A 332 51.52 21.91 -47.49
C VAL A 332 50.88 23.12 -46.78
N PRO A 333 49.64 23.05 -46.29
CA PRO A 333 49.00 24.15 -45.57
C PRO A 333 49.59 24.32 -44.16
N ASN A 334 49.39 25.49 -43.56
CA ASN A 334 49.73 25.72 -42.16
C ASN A 334 48.69 25.06 -41.22
N GLU A 335 49.03 24.90 -39.93
CA GLU A 335 48.14 24.29 -38.93
C GLU A 335 46.75 24.95 -38.87
N ALA A 336 46.68 26.28 -39.04
CA ALA A 336 45.43 27.04 -39.03
C ALA A 336 44.53 26.82 -40.27
N GLY A 337 45.09 26.31 -41.38
CA GLY A 337 44.36 25.94 -42.58
C GLY A 337 43.78 24.52 -42.55
N LEU A 338 44.07 23.73 -41.51
CA LEU A 338 43.56 22.36 -41.38
C LEU A 338 42.14 22.34 -40.82
N SER A 339 41.26 21.56 -41.45
CA SER A 339 39.96 21.23 -40.88
C SER A 339 40.12 20.38 -39.61
N PRO A 340 39.43 20.69 -38.50
CA PRO A 340 39.44 19.83 -37.32
C PRO A 340 38.97 18.41 -37.64
N VAL A 341 39.60 17.41 -37.03
CA VAL A 341 39.19 16.00 -37.20
C VAL A 341 37.75 15.84 -36.69
N ALA A 342 36.86 15.34 -37.55
CA ALA A 342 35.47 15.08 -37.18
C ALA A 342 35.40 14.05 -36.04
N ARG A 343 34.39 14.10 -35.18
CA ARG A 343 34.27 13.25 -33.99
C ARG A 343 33.09 12.30 -34.09
N VAL A 344 33.25 11.06 -33.63
CA VAL A 344 32.18 10.05 -33.56
C VAL A 344 32.14 9.43 -32.16
N THR A 345 31.05 9.66 -31.45
CA THR A 345 30.76 9.09 -30.13
C THR A 345 30.29 7.64 -30.27
N ALA A 346 31.15 6.69 -29.89
CA ALA A 346 30.76 5.30 -29.68
C ALA A 346 30.27 5.10 -28.24
N ALA A 347 31.12 5.45 -27.26
CA ALA A 347 30.80 5.33 -25.85
C ALA A 347 29.79 6.39 -25.39
N LYS A 348 28.75 5.96 -24.67
CA LYS A 348 27.77 6.83 -23.99
C LYS A 348 27.55 6.36 -22.55
N ALA A 349 27.23 7.27 -21.65
CA ALA A 349 26.80 6.92 -20.30
C ALA A 349 25.47 6.16 -20.38
N ILE A 350 25.39 4.97 -19.78
CA ILE A 350 24.14 4.18 -19.78
C ILE A 350 23.24 4.71 -18.67
N PRO A 351 21.98 5.10 -18.93
CA PRO A 351 21.06 5.55 -17.90
C PRO A 351 20.90 4.51 -16.78
N VAL A 352 20.89 4.96 -15.52
CA VAL A 352 20.71 4.07 -14.36
C VAL A 352 19.39 3.29 -14.44
N SER A 353 18.34 3.88 -15.04
CA SER A 353 17.09 3.17 -15.33
C SER A 353 17.24 1.99 -16.31
N GLU A 354 18.17 2.06 -17.27
CA GLU A 354 18.45 0.96 -18.22
C GLU A 354 19.29 -0.12 -17.52
N LEU A 355 20.26 0.27 -16.69
CA LEU A 355 21.06 -0.66 -15.88
C LEU A 355 20.20 -1.47 -14.91
N TYR A 356 19.29 -0.83 -14.16
CA TYR A 356 18.43 -1.52 -13.18
C TYR A 356 17.23 -2.27 -13.81
N GLN A 357 17.02 -2.22 -15.14
CA GLN A 357 15.99 -3.00 -15.83
C GLN A 357 16.41 -4.45 -16.14
N GLY A 358 17.69 -4.81 -15.97
CA GLY A 358 18.16 -6.18 -16.15
C GLY A 358 17.55 -7.13 -15.10
N GLN A 359 17.05 -8.29 -15.55
CA GLN A 359 16.47 -9.31 -14.66
C GLN A 359 17.44 -9.77 -13.57
N ASP A 360 18.74 -9.82 -13.87
CA ASP A 360 19.78 -10.20 -12.92
C ASP A 360 19.85 -9.24 -11.73
N ILE A 361 19.67 -7.93 -11.96
CA ILE A 361 19.78 -6.91 -10.90
C ILE A 361 18.58 -6.94 -9.96
N SER A 362 17.37 -7.26 -10.45
CA SER A 362 16.23 -7.48 -9.56
C SER A 362 16.42 -8.71 -8.67
N GLN A 363 17.08 -9.77 -9.18
CA GLN A 363 17.44 -10.95 -8.39
C GLN A 363 18.56 -10.65 -7.37
N ILE A 364 19.55 -9.83 -7.74
CA ILE A 364 20.64 -9.38 -6.85
C ILE A 364 20.09 -8.56 -5.67
N ILE A 365 19.14 -7.65 -5.90
CA ILE A 365 18.50 -6.84 -4.85
C ILE A 365 17.65 -7.72 -3.92
N GLY A 366 16.91 -8.66 -4.50
CA GLY A 366 15.97 -9.53 -3.78
C GLY A 366 14.68 -8.80 -3.35
N PRO A 367 13.85 -9.45 -2.52
CA PRO A 367 12.59 -8.86 -2.06
C PRO A 367 12.81 -7.68 -1.09
N ASP A 368 11.85 -6.75 -1.04
CA ASP A 368 11.78 -5.68 -0.04
C ASP A 368 11.73 -6.28 1.37
N LEU A 369 12.78 -6.02 2.17
CA LEU A 369 12.88 -6.46 3.56
C LEU A 369 11.67 -6.01 4.39
N PHE A 370 11.21 -4.77 4.20
CA PHE A 370 10.17 -4.16 5.02
C PHE A 370 8.79 -4.23 4.37
N LYS A 371 8.54 -5.17 3.43
CA LYS A 371 7.28 -5.27 2.67
C LYS A 371 6.03 -5.20 3.55
N LYS A 372 6.07 -5.85 4.73
CA LYS A 372 4.97 -5.92 5.71
C LYS A 372 4.61 -4.56 6.34
N LEU A 373 5.61 -3.71 6.62
CA LEU A 373 5.45 -2.48 7.40
C LEU A 373 4.80 -1.39 6.54
N ARG A 374 3.54 -1.03 6.81
CA ARG A 374 2.78 -0.05 6.02
C ARG A 374 2.91 1.36 6.59
N PRO A 375 3.47 2.33 5.83
CA PRO A 375 3.66 3.71 6.31
C PRO A 375 2.34 4.39 6.68
N MET A 376 2.34 5.26 7.71
CA MET A 376 1.11 5.90 8.21
C MET A 376 0.35 6.69 7.13
N TRP A 377 1.07 7.40 6.26
CA TRP A 377 0.49 8.13 5.12
C TRP A 377 -0.18 7.21 4.09
N VAL A 378 0.23 5.94 4.00
CA VAL A 378 -0.38 4.93 3.12
C VAL A 378 -1.66 4.40 3.75
N THR A 379 -1.70 4.18 5.06
CA THR A 379 -2.94 3.78 5.75
C THR A 379 -3.97 4.90 5.77
N GLU A 380 -3.54 6.16 5.88
CA GLU A 380 -4.41 7.34 5.72
C GLU A 380 -4.94 7.44 4.29
N ALA A 381 -4.08 7.42 3.27
CA ALA A 381 -4.48 7.46 1.86
C ALA A 381 -5.36 6.28 1.43
N ALA A 382 -5.09 5.07 1.95
CA ALA A 382 -5.94 3.90 1.72
C ALA A 382 -7.32 4.07 2.38
N SER A 383 -7.40 4.61 3.59
CA SER A 383 -8.68 4.91 4.25
C SER A 383 -9.49 5.97 3.49
N CYS A 384 -8.83 7.02 2.95
CA CYS A 384 -9.50 7.97 2.06
C CYS A 384 -10.03 7.31 0.78
N TYR A 385 -9.27 6.39 0.18
CA TYR A 385 -9.70 5.64 -0.99
C TYR A 385 -10.83 4.64 -0.69
N GLU A 386 -10.82 4.00 0.48
CA GLU A 386 -11.92 3.14 0.95
C GLU A 386 -13.22 3.93 1.11
N GLU A 387 -13.17 5.18 1.55
CA GLU A 387 -14.36 6.06 1.65
C GLU A 387 -14.81 6.59 0.27
N GLU A 388 -13.91 6.91 -0.66
CA GLU A 388 -14.27 7.21 -2.06
C GLU A 388 -14.91 5.97 -2.73
N MET A 389 -14.42 4.75 -2.47
CA MET A 389 -15.07 3.50 -2.88
C MET A 389 -16.40 3.26 -2.14
N ALA A 390 -16.53 3.65 -0.87
CA ALA A 390 -17.78 3.56 -0.13
C ALA A 390 -18.82 4.51 -0.72
N GLU A 391 -18.45 5.74 -1.06
CA GLU A 391 -19.33 6.71 -1.70
C GLU A 391 -19.72 6.26 -3.12
N LEU A 392 -18.79 5.71 -3.92
CA LEU A 392 -19.12 5.04 -5.18
C LEU A 392 -20.20 3.95 -4.99
N ARG A 393 -20.03 3.07 -4.00
CA ARG A 393 -21.02 2.04 -3.65
C ARG A 393 -22.36 2.64 -3.21
N ARG A 394 -22.37 3.68 -2.36
CA ARG A 394 -23.58 4.38 -1.89
C ARG A 394 -24.34 5.02 -3.04
N VAL A 395 -23.63 5.75 -3.91
CA VAL A 395 -24.20 6.45 -5.07
C VAL A 395 -24.82 5.47 -6.07
N GLU A 396 -24.13 4.41 -6.47
CA GLU A 396 -24.70 3.45 -7.43
C GLU A 396 -25.81 2.58 -6.82
N THR A 397 -25.71 2.20 -5.55
CA THR A 397 -26.80 1.52 -4.83
C THR A 397 -28.03 2.43 -4.74
N GLY A 398 -27.86 3.68 -4.32
CA GLY A 398 -28.96 4.66 -4.19
C GLY A 398 -29.64 4.99 -5.51
N LYS A 399 -28.89 5.13 -6.62
CA LYS A 399 -29.46 5.25 -7.98
C LYS A 399 -30.32 4.06 -8.34
N ALA A 400 -29.82 2.84 -8.12
CA ALA A 400 -30.53 1.61 -8.47
C ALA A 400 -31.77 1.38 -7.60
N GLU A 401 -31.70 1.68 -6.30
CA GLU A 401 -32.83 1.64 -5.36
C GLU A 401 -33.86 2.73 -5.63
N SER A 402 -33.45 3.93 -6.10
CA SER A 402 -34.41 4.93 -6.59
C SER A 402 -35.16 4.39 -7.80
N ALA A 403 -34.44 3.93 -8.82
CA ALA A 403 -35.04 3.37 -10.02
C ALA A 403 -35.96 2.17 -9.73
N ASN A 404 -35.62 1.30 -8.77
CA ASN A 404 -36.51 0.21 -8.36
C ASN A 404 -37.74 0.71 -7.59
N ARG A 405 -37.62 1.71 -6.71
CA ARG A 405 -38.76 2.34 -6.03
C ARG A 405 -39.70 3.04 -7.02
N ASP A 406 -39.16 3.78 -8.00
CA ASP A 406 -39.93 4.45 -9.04
C ASP A 406 -40.72 3.44 -9.90
N ILE A 407 -40.12 2.28 -10.19
CA ILE A 407 -40.75 1.20 -10.95
C ILE A 407 -41.80 0.46 -10.11
N ALA A 408 -41.50 0.14 -8.84
CA ALA A 408 -42.46 -0.48 -7.93
C ALA A 408 -43.68 0.43 -7.68
N ALA A 409 -43.47 1.73 -7.52
CA ALA A 409 -44.55 2.71 -7.40
C ALA A 409 -45.41 2.78 -8.68
N LYS A 410 -44.79 2.75 -9.87
CA LYS A 410 -45.52 2.70 -11.15
C LYS A 410 -46.30 1.40 -11.32
N LEU A 411 -45.70 0.24 -11.08
CA LEU A 411 -46.38 -1.07 -11.14
C LEU A 411 -47.57 -1.13 -10.17
N GLY A 412 -47.40 -0.62 -8.95
CA GLY A 412 -48.49 -0.47 -7.97
C GLY A 412 -49.60 0.45 -8.46
N SER A 413 -49.27 1.56 -9.13
CA SER A 413 -50.27 2.48 -9.71
C SER A 413 -51.03 1.91 -10.91
N LEU A 414 -50.47 0.91 -11.60
CA LEU A 414 -51.13 0.15 -12.68
C LEU A 414 -51.83 -1.13 -12.17
N GLU A 415 -51.73 -1.44 -10.86
CA GLU A 415 -52.22 -2.69 -10.28
C GLU A 415 -51.77 -3.96 -11.05
N LEU A 416 -50.51 -3.97 -11.48
CA LEU A 416 -49.86 -5.11 -12.14
C LEU A 416 -48.99 -5.88 -11.12
N PRO A 417 -49.04 -7.23 -11.08
CA PRO A 417 -49.69 -8.12 -12.05
C PRO A 417 -51.19 -8.37 -11.83
N ASP A 418 -51.74 -8.08 -10.64
CA ASP A 418 -53.08 -8.51 -10.17
C ASP A 418 -54.22 -8.37 -11.19
N THR A 419 -54.22 -7.30 -11.98
CA THR A 419 -55.26 -7.01 -12.96
C THR A 419 -55.30 -8.00 -14.14
N LEU A 420 -54.22 -8.73 -14.42
CA LEU A 420 -54.14 -9.66 -15.56
C LEU A 420 -54.83 -10.99 -15.31
N ASP A 421 -54.72 -11.55 -14.10
CA ASP A 421 -55.35 -12.83 -13.75
C ASP A 421 -56.89 -12.72 -13.69
N VAL A 422 -57.39 -11.54 -13.31
CA VAL A 422 -58.80 -11.17 -13.36
C VAL A 422 -59.30 -11.13 -14.81
N LEU A 423 -58.54 -10.48 -15.70
CA LEU A 423 -58.88 -10.34 -17.11
C LEU A 423 -58.84 -11.66 -17.89
N LYS A 424 -58.14 -12.68 -17.37
CA LYS A 424 -58.17 -14.06 -17.88
C LYS A 424 -59.42 -14.85 -17.43
N GLY A 425 -60.35 -14.23 -16.69
CA GLY A 425 -61.58 -14.88 -16.23
C GLY A 425 -61.41 -15.75 -14.99
N GLY A 426 -60.36 -15.52 -14.18
CA GLY A 426 -60.02 -16.30 -12.97
C GLY A 426 -60.99 -16.15 -11.78
N MET A 427 -62.30 -16.09 -12.00
CA MET A 427 -63.30 -15.81 -10.96
C MET A 427 -63.70 -17.04 -10.11
N ASN A 428 -63.22 -18.25 -10.48
CA ASN A 428 -63.59 -19.53 -9.84
C ASN A 428 -62.55 -20.16 -8.91
N GLN A 429 -61.40 -19.52 -8.69
CA GLN A 429 -60.57 -19.84 -7.52
C GLN A 429 -60.47 -18.61 -6.63
N MET A 430 -61.39 -18.54 -5.67
CA MET A 430 -61.16 -17.81 -4.42
C MET A 430 -60.22 -18.64 -3.53
N SER A 431 -59.03 -18.95 -4.07
CA SER A 431 -57.91 -19.44 -3.28
C SER A 431 -57.58 -18.40 -2.21
N VAL A 432 -57.15 -18.91 -1.06
CA VAL A 432 -56.55 -18.09 -0.02
C VAL A 432 -55.36 -17.34 -0.61
N ASP A 433 -55.09 -16.17 -0.06
CA ASP A 433 -53.85 -15.48 -0.37
C ASP A 433 -52.67 -16.36 0.06
N GLU A 434 -51.85 -16.83 -0.88
CA GLU A 434 -50.76 -17.78 -0.58
C GLU A 434 -49.80 -17.21 0.47
N ASP A 435 -49.59 -15.88 0.47
CA ASP A 435 -48.86 -15.20 1.54
C ASP A 435 -49.59 -15.31 2.89
N PHE A 436 -50.93 -15.15 2.97
CA PHE A 436 -51.68 -15.37 4.22
C PHE A 436 -51.64 -16.83 4.70
N ARG A 437 -51.76 -17.81 3.79
CA ARG A 437 -51.63 -19.23 4.15
C ARG A 437 -50.23 -19.50 4.68
N ARG A 438 -49.21 -19.02 3.97
CA ARG A 438 -47.81 -19.07 4.39
C ARG A 438 -47.57 -18.39 5.74
N TRP A 439 -48.15 -17.23 6.01
CA TRP A 439 -48.03 -16.56 7.33
C TRP A 439 -48.60 -17.44 8.44
N CYS A 440 -49.76 -18.09 8.23
CA CYS A 440 -50.31 -19.03 9.21
C CYS A 440 -49.39 -20.25 9.40
N SER A 441 -48.85 -20.83 8.32
CA SER A 441 -47.92 -21.96 8.37
C SER A 441 -46.55 -21.60 8.99
N GLU A 442 -46.08 -20.36 8.89
CA GLU A 442 -44.86 -19.88 9.57
C GLU A 442 -45.09 -19.50 11.05
N LEU A 443 -46.34 -19.25 11.45
CA LEU A 443 -46.75 -19.08 12.86
C LEU A 443 -47.01 -20.42 13.57
N ALA A 444 -47.43 -21.45 12.82
CA ALA A 444 -47.65 -22.81 13.32
C ALA A 444 -46.39 -23.40 13.95
N GLY A 445 -46.51 -24.06 15.10
CA GLY A 445 -45.39 -24.68 15.81
C GLY A 445 -44.38 -23.73 16.45
N HIS A 446 -44.47 -22.41 16.25
CA HIS A 446 -43.67 -21.45 17.01
C HIS A 446 -44.09 -21.49 18.49
N SER A 447 -43.15 -21.39 19.44
CA SER A 447 -43.48 -21.39 20.87
C SER A 447 -44.19 -20.09 21.32
N PRO A 448 -44.95 -20.09 22.43
CA PRO A 448 -45.49 -18.86 23.00
C PRO A 448 -44.35 -17.94 23.46
N PHE A 449 -44.30 -16.71 22.93
CA PHE A 449 -43.25 -15.72 23.20
C PHE A 449 -43.04 -15.42 24.70
N ARG A 450 -44.08 -15.62 25.52
CA ARG A 450 -44.07 -15.40 26.97
C ARG A 450 -42.85 -16.02 27.65
N LYS A 451 -42.53 -17.29 27.38
CA LYS A 451 -41.34 -17.97 27.94
C LYS A 451 -40.02 -17.28 27.58
N ALA A 452 -39.91 -16.75 26.37
CA ALA A 452 -38.71 -16.04 25.92
C ALA A 452 -38.58 -14.66 26.59
N PHE A 453 -39.70 -14.00 26.94
CA PHE A 453 -39.66 -12.80 27.78
C PHE A 453 -39.33 -13.11 29.24
N ASP A 454 -39.85 -14.22 29.78
CA ASP A 454 -39.52 -14.68 31.14
C ASP A 454 -37.99 -14.92 31.24
N GLU A 455 -37.39 -15.68 30.31
CA GLU A 455 -35.93 -15.88 30.19
C GLU A 455 -35.12 -14.57 30.05
N LEU A 456 -35.65 -13.56 29.35
CA LEU A 456 -34.99 -12.26 29.17
C LEU A 456 -34.95 -11.48 30.49
N GLN A 457 -36.02 -11.53 31.30
CA GLN A 457 -36.02 -10.89 32.61
C GLN A 457 -35.08 -11.60 33.60
N ASP A 458 -35.00 -12.94 33.55
CA ASP A 458 -34.04 -13.71 34.38
C ASP A 458 -32.59 -13.31 34.07
N ARG A 459 -32.20 -13.27 32.78
CA ARG A 459 -30.85 -12.83 32.36
C ARG A 459 -30.57 -11.38 32.75
N LYS A 460 -31.53 -10.47 32.56
CA LYS A 460 -31.40 -9.08 32.97
C LYS A 460 -31.17 -8.96 34.49
N ALA A 461 -31.89 -9.74 35.29
CA ALA A 461 -31.73 -9.76 36.74
C ALA A 461 -30.36 -10.31 37.16
N GLU A 462 -29.86 -11.35 36.49
CA GLU A 462 -28.51 -11.89 36.71
C GLU A 462 -27.42 -10.83 36.44
N VAL A 463 -27.44 -10.20 35.27
CA VAL A 463 -26.42 -9.20 34.89
C VAL A 463 -26.45 -7.98 35.81
N LEU A 464 -27.64 -7.50 36.19
CA LEU A 464 -27.77 -6.42 37.18
C LEU A 464 -27.25 -6.83 38.56
N SER A 465 -27.48 -8.07 39.00
CA SER A 465 -26.95 -8.62 40.26
C SER A 465 -25.42 -8.67 40.25
N GLN A 466 -24.80 -9.05 39.12
CA GLN A 466 -23.34 -9.03 38.96
C GLN A 466 -22.76 -7.61 39.02
N LEU A 467 -23.39 -6.62 38.37
CA LEU A 467 -22.99 -5.20 38.46
C LEU A 467 -23.14 -4.64 39.89
N ASP A 468 -24.19 -5.05 40.58
CA ASP A 468 -24.42 -4.76 42.00
C ASP A 468 -23.31 -5.33 42.89
N GLN A 469 -22.88 -6.57 42.63
CA GLN A 469 -21.77 -7.20 43.33
C GLN A 469 -20.44 -6.47 43.06
N CYS A 470 -20.16 -6.10 41.80
CA CYS A 470 -18.97 -5.34 41.44
C CYS A 470 -18.90 -3.99 42.18
N SER A 471 -20.01 -3.25 42.24
CA SER A 471 -20.09 -2.01 43.01
C SER A 471 -19.78 -2.27 44.49
N LYS A 472 -20.49 -3.20 45.13
CA LYS A 472 -20.34 -3.55 46.55
C LYS A 472 -18.91 -3.99 46.89
N GLN A 473 -18.23 -4.69 45.98
CA GLN A 473 -16.83 -5.09 46.13
C GLN A 473 -15.87 -3.89 46.10
N LEU A 474 -16.05 -2.93 45.17
CA LEU A 474 -15.26 -1.69 45.11
C LEU A 474 -15.51 -0.78 46.31
N ASP A 475 -16.79 -0.60 46.69
CA ASP A 475 -17.19 0.17 47.88
C ASP A 475 -16.55 -0.40 49.16
N LEU A 476 -16.48 -1.73 49.28
CA LEU A 476 -15.83 -2.41 50.40
C LEU A 476 -14.31 -2.20 50.41
N GLU A 477 -13.62 -2.38 49.29
CA GLU A 477 -12.16 -2.18 49.20
C GLU A 477 -11.76 -0.74 49.51
N GLU A 478 -12.50 0.24 48.99
CA GLU A 478 -12.28 1.65 49.28
C GLU A 478 -12.47 1.97 50.77
N SER A 479 -13.54 1.43 51.39
CA SER A 479 -13.78 1.59 52.82
C SER A 479 -12.70 0.91 53.70
N VAL A 480 -12.03 -0.13 53.20
CA VAL A 480 -10.94 -0.82 53.91
C VAL A 480 -9.64 -0.03 53.77
N CYS A 481 -9.31 0.45 52.58
CA CYS A 481 -8.16 1.31 52.33
C CYS A 481 -8.21 2.57 53.21
N GLU A 482 -9.38 3.23 53.29
CA GLU A 482 -9.50 4.47 54.06
C GLU A 482 -9.55 4.25 55.58
N LYS A 483 -10.03 3.08 56.05
CA LYS A 483 -9.89 2.67 57.46
C LYS A 483 -8.43 2.40 57.82
N MET A 484 -7.66 1.76 56.96
CA MET A 484 -6.23 1.53 57.20
C MET A 484 -5.44 2.84 57.17
N ARG A 485 -5.74 3.76 56.23
CA ARG A 485 -5.20 5.12 56.22
C ARG A 485 -5.53 5.89 57.49
N SER A 486 -6.78 5.84 57.94
CA SER A 486 -7.21 6.49 59.19
C SER A 486 -6.51 5.92 60.43
N LYS A 487 -6.20 4.61 60.44
CA LYS A 487 -5.55 3.93 61.57
C LYS A 487 -4.03 4.17 61.64
N TYR A 488 -3.36 4.23 60.49
CA TYR A 488 -1.89 4.27 60.42
C TYR A 488 -1.33 5.60 59.88
N GLY A 489 -2.18 6.52 59.43
CA GLY A 489 -1.80 7.89 59.06
C GLY A 489 -0.76 7.93 57.95
N ALA A 490 0.37 8.59 58.23
CA ALA A 490 1.50 8.72 57.30
C ALA A 490 2.19 7.38 56.98
N ASP A 491 2.10 6.38 57.88
CA ASP A 491 2.69 5.05 57.65
C ASP A 491 1.97 4.31 56.49
N TRP A 492 0.69 4.62 56.23
CA TRP A 492 -0.09 4.00 55.15
C TRP A 492 0.14 4.69 53.80
N SER A 493 1.33 4.47 53.24
CA SER A 493 1.78 5.03 51.95
C SER A 493 0.96 4.60 50.72
N GLN A 494 0.02 3.66 50.88
CA GLN A 494 -0.89 3.20 49.83
C GLN A 494 -1.70 4.36 49.23
N GLN A 495 -1.79 4.46 47.90
CA GLN A 495 -2.63 5.47 47.23
C GLN A 495 -4.12 5.32 47.58
N PRO A 496 -4.96 6.38 47.55
CA PRO A 496 -6.40 6.26 47.80
C PRO A 496 -7.15 5.51 46.70
N SER A 497 -7.93 4.49 47.07
CA SER A 497 -8.60 3.61 46.09
C SER A 497 -9.68 4.32 45.27
N SER A 498 -10.35 5.33 45.83
CA SER A 498 -11.37 6.14 45.17
C SER A 498 -10.89 6.74 43.84
N ARG A 499 -9.62 7.17 43.78
CA ARG A 499 -8.99 7.70 42.55
C ARG A 499 -8.70 6.59 41.53
N LEU A 500 -8.34 5.40 41.99
CA LEU A 500 -7.94 4.27 41.14
C LEU A 500 -9.14 3.46 40.61
N ASN A 501 -10.21 3.33 41.39
CA ASN A 501 -11.43 2.62 40.98
C ASN A 501 -12.40 3.49 40.15
N THR A 502 -12.08 4.76 39.92
CA THR A 502 -12.95 5.72 39.19
C THR A 502 -13.36 5.21 37.80
N THR A 503 -12.45 4.58 37.03
CA THR A 503 -12.77 4.00 35.71
C THR A 503 -13.74 2.83 35.84
N LEU A 504 -13.45 1.87 36.72
CA LEU A 504 -14.33 0.70 36.97
C LEU A 504 -15.72 1.13 37.48
N ARG A 505 -15.80 2.18 38.31
CA ARG A 505 -17.06 2.82 38.72
C ARG A 505 -17.75 3.55 37.57
N GLY A 506 -17.03 3.98 36.53
CA GLY A 506 -17.57 4.47 35.26
C GLY A 506 -18.21 3.32 34.47
N ASP A 507 -17.46 2.24 34.24
CA ASP A 507 -17.91 1.06 33.48
C ASP A 507 -19.16 0.42 34.11
N VAL A 508 -19.18 0.25 35.44
CA VAL A 508 -20.35 -0.24 36.20
C VAL A 508 -21.59 0.64 36.03
N ARG A 509 -21.43 1.96 35.83
CA ARG A 509 -22.55 2.87 35.54
C ARG A 509 -22.98 2.75 34.08
N SER A 510 -22.03 2.85 33.15
CA SER A 510 -22.27 2.72 31.71
C SER A 510 -23.08 1.46 31.38
N TYR A 511 -22.68 0.29 31.90
CA TYR A 511 -23.41 -0.94 31.65
C TYR A 511 -24.79 -0.98 32.31
N ARG A 512 -24.98 -0.41 33.51
CA ARG A 512 -26.34 -0.27 34.10
C ARG A 512 -27.22 0.62 33.23
N ASP A 513 -26.70 1.74 32.74
CA ASP A 513 -27.46 2.68 31.91
C ASP A 513 -27.85 2.06 30.56
N THR A 514 -26.92 1.32 29.91
CA THR A 514 -27.23 0.54 28.70
C THR A 514 -28.29 -0.55 28.95
N ILE A 515 -28.28 -1.22 30.11
CA ILE A 515 -29.30 -2.22 30.48
C ILE A 515 -30.66 -1.55 30.77
N ASN A 516 -30.67 -0.34 31.34
CA ASN A 516 -31.89 0.44 31.55
C ASN A 516 -32.52 0.89 30.22
N GLU A 517 -31.71 1.30 29.25
CA GLU A 517 -32.17 1.63 27.89
C GLU A 517 -32.73 0.39 27.17
N ALA A 518 -32.00 -0.74 27.19
CA ALA A 518 -32.50 -2.01 26.64
C ALA A 518 -33.82 -2.46 27.28
N SER A 519 -33.99 -2.23 28.58
CA SER A 519 -35.24 -2.52 29.29
C SER A 519 -36.44 -1.68 28.81
N ALA A 520 -36.23 -0.51 28.20
CA ALA A 520 -37.30 0.25 27.58
C ALA A 520 -37.77 -0.44 26.28
N SER A 521 -36.82 -0.94 25.47
CA SER A 521 -37.10 -1.75 24.28
C SER A 521 -37.79 -3.07 24.62
N ASP A 522 -37.35 -3.79 25.66
CA ASP A 522 -38.04 -4.99 26.17
C ASP A 522 -39.50 -4.69 26.56
N SER A 523 -39.74 -3.54 27.20
CA SER A 523 -41.09 -3.11 27.60
C SER A 523 -41.97 -2.80 26.38
N GLN A 524 -41.41 -2.17 25.34
CA GLN A 524 -42.10 -1.93 24.07
C GLN A 524 -42.44 -3.24 23.34
N LEU A 525 -41.51 -4.19 23.28
CA LEU A 525 -41.74 -5.52 22.72
C LEU A 525 -42.83 -6.28 23.52
N SER A 526 -42.79 -6.22 24.86
CA SER A 526 -43.84 -6.82 25.71
C SER A 526 -45.21 -6.17 25.48
N SER A 527 -45.27 -4.86 25.22
CA SER A 527 -46.52 -4.17 24.88
C SER A 527 -47.08 -4.60 23.52
N THR A 528 -46.20 -4.78 22.52
CA THR A 528 -46.57 -5.27 21.18
C THR A 528 -47.07 -6.71 21.24
N LEU A 529 -46.46 -7.57 22.07
CA LEU A 529 -46.97 -8.92 22.31
C LEU A 529 -48.42 -8.88 22.82
N ARG A 530 -48.69 -8.14 23.91
CA ARG A 530 -50.04 -8.04 24.50
C ARG A 530 -51.08 -7.45 23.55
N GLN A 531 -50.66 -6.58 22.61
CA GLN A 531 -51.55 -5.98 21.61
C GLN A 531 -52.03 -7.00 20.55
N TYR A 532 -51.20 -7.99 20.23
CA TYR A 532 -51.42 -8.91 19.12
C TYR A 532 -51.58 -10.39 19.53
N GLU A 533 -51.44 -10.72 20.82
CA GLU A 533 -51.50 -12.08 21.39
C GLU A 533 -52.68 -12.91 20.86
N SER A 534 -53.91 -12.37 20.88
CA SER A 534 -55.09 -13.07 20.34
C SER A 534 -55.09 -13.25 18.82
N ASP A 535 -54.51 -12.31 18.07
CA ASP A 535 -54.39 -12.42 16.61
C ASP A 535 -53.28 -13.41 16.21
N PHE A 536 -52.21 -13.53 17.02
CA PHE A 536 -51.20 -14.57 16.87
C PHE A 536 -51.77 -15.96 17.15
N ASP A 537 -52.58 -16.12 18.20
CA ASP A 537 -53.19 -17.42 18.53
C ASP A 537 -54.32 -17.80 17.54
N GLU A 538 -55.10 -16.84 17.02
CA GLU A 538 -56.00 -17.09 15.87
C GLU A 538 -55.21 -17.55 14.62
N MET A 539 -54.09 -16.90 14.27
CA MET A 539 -53.29 -17.30 13.09
C MET A 539 -52.51 -18.61 13.29
N ARG A 540 -51.94 -18.86 14.48
CA ARG A 540 -51.27 -20.13 14.80
C ARG A 540 -52.26 -21.28 14.71
N SER A 541 -53.40 -21.19 15.40
CA SER A 541 -54.37 -22.30 15.44
C SER A 541 -54.86 -22.67 14.04
N ALA A 542 -55.15 -21.68 13.18
CA ALA A 542 -55.54 -21.92 11.79
C ALA A 542 -54.39 -22.49 10.91
N GLY A 543 -53.12 -22.22 11.26
CA GLY A 543 -51.96 -22.87 10.64
C GLY A 543 -51.71 -24.30 11.13
N GLU A 544 -52.02 -24.59 12.39
CA GLU A 544 -51.85 -25.91 13.01
C GLU A 544 -52.98 -26.89 12.66
N THR A 545 -54.18 -26.41 12.30
CA THR A 545 -55.30 -27.22 11.79
C THR A 545 -55.41 -27.24 10.25
N ASP A 546 -54.57 -26.50 9.53
CA ASP A 546 -54.70 -26.18 8.09
C ASP A 546 -56.06 -25.55 7.71
N GLU A 547 -56.69 -24.86 8.67
CA GLU A 547 -57.95 -24.12 8.51
C GLU A 547 -57.72 -22.62 8.20
N ALA A 548 -56.55 -22.25 7.66
CA ALA A 548 -56.24 -20.90 7.21
C ALA A 548 -57.34 -20.34 6.26
N ASP A 549 -57.84 -21.18 5.36
CA ASP A 549 -58.99 -20.94 4.49
C ASP A 549 -60.25 -20.51 5.26
N VAL A 550 -60.56 -21.20 6.36
CA VAL A 550 -61.72 -20.90 7.21
C VAL A 550 -61.52 -19.60 7.97
N LEU A 551 -60.31 -19.33 8.48
CA LEU A 551 -59.98 -18.06 9.15
C LEU A 551 -60.05 -16.86 8.19
N PHE A 552 -59.56 -17.02 6.96
CA PHE A 552 -59.61 -15.98 5.92
C PHE A 552 -61.05 -15.69 5.49
N GLN A 553 -61.84 -16.73 5.21
CA GLN A 553 -63.26 -16.59 4.88
C GLN A 553 -64.07 -15.98 6.04
N ARG A 554 -63.82 -16.41 7.29
CA ARG A 554 -64.41 -15.82 8.51
C ARG A 554 -64.10 -14.33 8.62
N ALA A 555 -62.87 -13.92 8.33
CA ALA A 555 -62.46 -12.51 8.34
C ALA A 555 -63.10 -11.70 7.21
N LEU A 556 -63.20 -12.24 5.99
CA LEU A 556 -63.90 -11.63 4.86
C LEU A 556 -65.40 -11.44 5.14
N ILE A 557 -66.08 -12.44 5.70
CA ILE A 557 -67.49 -12.34 6.10
C ILE A 557 -67.66 -11.28 7.19
N LYS A 558 -66.77 -11.24 8.19
CA LYS A 558 -66.76 -10.22 9.25
C LYS A 558 -66.54 -8.81 8.69
N ALA A 559 -65.66 -8.63 7.71
CA ALA A 559 -65.46 -7.36 7.00
C ALA A 559 -66.70 -6.96 6.18
N ARG A 560 -67.26 -7.87 5.39
CA ARG A 560 -68.48 -7.67 4.57
C ARG A 560 -69.68 -7.28 5.45
N SER A 561 -69.83 -7.90 6.62
CA SER A 561 -70.90 -7.57 7.58
C SER A 561 -70.81 -6.14 8.14
N LYS A 562 -69.60 -5.59 8.34
CA LYS A 562 -69.40 -4.21 8.80
C LYS A 562 -69.76 -3.14 7.77
N HIS A 563 -69.90 -3.51 6.49
CA HIS A 563 -70.28 -2.59 5.42
C HIS A 563 -71.72 -2.76 4.94
N SER A 564 -72.47 -3.74 5.47
CA SER A 564 -73.85 -4.02 5.07
C SER A 564 -74.87 -3.43 6.06
N LYS A 565 -75.20 -2.15 5.86
CA LYS A 565 -76.47 -1.54 6.29
C LYS A 565 -77.18 -0.87 5.11
N SER A 566 -77.26 -1.59 4.00
CA SER A 566 -78.25 -1.32 2.95
C SER A 566 -79.00 -2.61 2.62
N LYS A 567 -80.27 -2.44 2.28
CA LYS A 567 -81.22 -3.52 2.01
C LYS A 567 -81.41 -3.62 0.50
N ASP A 568 -80.99 -4.73 -0.07
CA ASP A 568 -81.82 -5.57 -0.97
C ASP A 568 -81.01 -6.81 -1.40
N GLY A 569 -81.72 -7.91 -1.66
CA GLY A 569 -81.12 -9.19 -2.07
C GLY A 569 -81.45 -9.50 -3.52
N VAL A 570 -80.44 -9.79 -4.33
CA VAL A 570 -80.58 -10.30 -5.71
C VAL A 570 -79.69 -11.52 -5.88
N THR A 571 -80.15 -12.46 -6.70
CA THR A 571 -79.56 -13.77 -6.99
C THR A 571 -78.26 -13.69 -7.81
N SER A 572 -77.49 -14.78 -7.80
CA SER A 572 -76.30 -14.97 -8.64
C SER A 572 -76.58 -14.76 -10.13
N PRO A 573 -75.76 -13.97 -10.84
CA PRO A 573 -75.58 -14.09 -12.29
C PRO A 573 -74.71 -15.32 -12.62
N ALA A 574 -74.85 -15.85 -13.83
CA ALA A 574 -74.09 -17.00 -14.30
C ALA A 574 -72.66 -16.63 -14.77
N GLU A 575 -71.83 -17.65 -14.97
CA GLU A 575 -70.50 -17.54 -15.58
C GLU A 575 -70.60 -17.05 -17.04
N GLY A 576 -69.76 -16.08 -17.39
CA GLY A 576 -69.60 -15.58 -18.75
C GLY A 576 -68.16 -15.12 -18.94
N THR A 577 -67.32 -15.98 -19.53
CA THR A 577 -65.88 -15.72 -19.67
C THR A 577 -65.63 -14.72 -20.80
N LEU A 578 -64.86 -13.66 -20.54
CA LEU A 578 -64.61 -12.54 -21.45
C LEU A 578 -63.76 -12.87 -22.71
N LEU A 579 -63.60 -14.17 -23.04
CA LEU A 579 -62.68 -14.69 -24.05
C LEU A 579 -63.37 -15.25 -25.31
N ASP A 580 -64.70 -15.39 -25.30
CA ASP A 580 -65.43 -16.22 -26.29
C ASP A 580 -66.28 -15.42 -27.30
N ASP A 581 -66.26 -14.09 -27.24
CA ASP A 581 -66.98 -13.22 -28.20
C ASP A 581 -66.15 -12.93 -29.47
N VAL A 582 -66.84 -12.99 -30.61
CA VAL A 582 -66.28 -13.16 -31.96
C VAL A 582 -65.58 -11.92 -32.53
N TYR A 583 -64.56 -12.18 -33.36
CA TYR A 583 -63.83 -11.28 -34.27
C TYR A 583 -64.50 -9.94 -34.64
N ASP A 584 -63.73 -8.85 -34.51
CA ASP A 584 -63.91 -7.62 -35.29
C ASP A 584 -62.54 -7.19 -35.88
N GLU A 585 -62.55 -6.43 -36.97
CA GLU A 585 -61.46 -6.42 -37.95
C GLU A 585 -60.35 -5.39 -37.65
N GLY A 586 -59.11 -5.87 -37.41
CA GLY A 586 -57.89 -5.04 -37.44
C GLY A 586 -57.27 -4.66 -36.07
N GLY A 587 -57.88 -5.05 -34.94
CA GLY A 587 -57.31 -4.84 -33.61
C GLY A 587 -56.55 -6.06 -33.06
N ALA A 588 -55.43 -5.85 -32.36
CA ALA A 588 -54.74 -6.91 -31.61
C ALA A 588 -55.63 -7.42 -30.47
N SER A 589 -55.80 -8.75 -30.35
CA SER A 589 -56.78 -9.35 -29.44
C SER A 589 -56.49 -9.04 -27.97
N ILE A 590 -57.51 -8.97 -27.12
CA ILE A 590 -57.37 -8.74 -25.66
C ILE A 590 -56.39 -9.77 -25.05
N ALA A 591 -56.47 -11.04 -25.46
CA ALA A 591 -55.56 -12.09 -25.01
C ALA A 591 -54.10 -11.87 -25.47
N GLU A 592 -53.90 -11.33 -26.67
CA GLU A 592 -52.57 -10.99 -27.21
C GLU A 592 -51.96 -9.79 -26.47
N GLN A 593 -52.78 -8.76 -26.17
CA GLN A 593 -52.37 -7.62 -25.38
C GLN A 593 -51.96 -8.05 -23.95
N ILE A 594 -52.75 -8.89 -23.29
CA ILE A 594 -52.42 -9.47 -21.97
C ILE A 594 -51.10 -10.25 -22.03
N ALA A 595 -50.93 -11.15 -23.00
CA ALA A 595 -49.68 -11.90 -23.17
C ALA A 595 -48.46 -10.99 -23.42
N LYS A 596 -48.65 -9.85 -24.10
CA LYS A 596 -47.60 -8.84 -24.28
C LYS A 596 -47.24 -8.11 -22.98
N VAL A 597 -48.21 -7.77 -22.14
CA VAL A 597 -47.96 -7.21 -20.80
C VAL A 597 -47.18 -8.21 -19.93
N GLU A 598 -47.56 -9.49 -19.92
CA GLU A 598 -46.81 -10.54 -19.21
C GLU A 598 -45.37 -10.72 -19.73
N SER A 599 -45.17 -10.62 -21.05
CA SER A 599 -43.84 -10.65 -21.68
C SER A 599 -42.96 -9.47 -21.21
N LEU A 600 -43.54 -8.28 -21.07
CA LEU A 600 -42.85 -7.09 -20.59
C LEU A 600 -42.54 -7.16 -19.08
N LEU A 601 -43.46 -7.65 -18.25
CA LEU A 601 -43.21 -7.89 -16.83
C LEU A 601 -42.07 -8.90 -16.61
N LYS A 602 -42.05 -10.01 -17.36
CA LYS A 602 -40.96 -11.00 -17.32
C LYS A 602 -39.61 -10.39 -17.71
N LYS A 603 -39.57 -9.50 -18.71
CA LYS A 603 -38.36 -8.75 -19.10
C LYS A 603 -37.93 -7.74 -18.02
N LEU A 604 -38.88 -7.07 -17.37
CA LEU A 604 -38.63 -6.08 -16.33
C LEU A 604 -37.99 -6.74 -15.09
N ASN A 605 -38.55 -7.85 -14.63
CA ASN A 605 -38.01 -8.64 -13.52
C ASN A 605 -36.62 -9.22 -13.83
N LEU A 606 -36.36 -9.59 -15.10
CA LEU A 606 -35.03 -10.01 -15.53
C LEU A 606 -34.01 -8.86 -15.42
N VAL A 607 -34.37 -7.64 -15.83
CA VAL A 607 -33.51 -6.45 -15.71
C VAL A 607 -33.25 -6.07 -14.25
N GLU A 608 -34.25 -6.21 -13.38
CA GLU A 608 -34.06 -6.01 -11.94
C GLU A 608 -33.08 -7.03 -11.33
N ARG A 609 -33.15 -8.30 -11.75
CA ARG A 609 -32.21 -9.34 -11.34
C ARG A 609 -30.80 -9.13 -11.92
N GLU A 610 -30.69 -8.73 -13.19
CA GLU A 610 -29.43 -8.32 -13.84
C GLU A 610 -28.77 -7.18 -13.04
N LYS A 611 -29.53 -6.12 -12.71
CA LYS A 611 -29.05 -4.98 -11.93
C LYS A 611 -28.64 -5.36 -10.50
N SER A 612 -29.40 -6.23 -9.86
CA SER A 612 -29.11 -6.71 -8.50
C SER A 612 -27.81 -7.53 -8.44
N GLN A 613 -27.56 -8.37 -9.45
CA GLN A 613 -26.29 -9.11 -9.57
C GLN A 613 -25.11 -8.14 -9.80
N LEU A 614 -25.24 -7.20 -10.75
CA LEU A 614 -24.19 -6.21 -11.04
C LEU A 614 -23.79 -5.35 -9.82
N LEU A 615 -24.74 -5.04 -8.93
CA LEU A 615 -24.45 -4.36 -7.66
C LEU A 615 -23.75 -5.27 -6.64
N ALA A 616 -24.05 -6.57 -6.63
CA ALA A 616 -23.34 -7.53 -5.80
C ALA A 616 -21.90 -7.71 -6.30
N ASP A 617 -21.71 -7.84 -7.62
CA ASP A 617 -20.40 -7.95 -8.26
C ASP A 617 -19.54 -6.69 -8.01
N LEU A 618 -20.12 -5.49 -8.19
CA LEU A 618 -19.45 -4.22 -7.89
C LEU A 618 -19.05 -4.11 -6.42
N LYS A 619 -19.90 -4.57 -5.48
CA LYS A 619 -19.56 -4.62 -4.05
C LYS A 619 -18.41 -5.58 -3.79
N VAL A 620 -18.42 -6.77 -4.39
CA VAL A 620 -17.35 -7.77 -4.24
C VAL A 620 -16.01 -7.26 -4.78
N GLU A 621 -15.96 -6.68 -5.98
CA GLU A 621 -14.69 -6.19 -6.54
C GLU A 621 -14.17 -4.93 -5.81
N THR A 622 -15.04 -3.99 -5.42
CA THR A 622 -14.62 -2.83 -4.59
C THR A 622 -14.27 -3.19 -3.13
N HIS A 623 -14.45 -4.45 -2.70
CA HIS A 623 -13.95 -4.97 -1.43
C HIS A 623 -12.66 -5.81 -1.57
N LYS A 624 -12.25 -6.16 -2.80
CA LYS A 624 -10.97 -6.84 -3.10
C LYS A 624 -9.83 -5.89 -3.46
N ASP A 625 -10.17 -4.66 -3.82
CA ASP A 625 -9.25 -3.70 -4.42
C ASP A 625 -8.37 -3.00 -3.38
N ASP A 626 -7.14 -3.49 -3.20
CA ASP A 626 -6.12 -2.87 -2.36
C ASP A 626 -5.10 -2.07 -3.20
N ILE A 627 -5.08 -0.75 -3.02
CA ILE A 627 -4.13 0.14 -3.69
C ILE A 627 -2.83 0.39 -2.90
N THR A 628 -2.66 -0.21 -1.70
CA THR A 628 -1.51 -0.01 -0.79
C THR A 628 -0.16 -0.09 -1.50
N GLU A 629 0.06 -1.12 -2.33
CA GLU A 629 1.33 -1.30 -3.04
C GLU A 629 1.54 -0.25 -4.14
N ARG A 630 0.47 0.18 -4.82
CA ARG A 630 0.53 1.27 -5.82
C ARG A 630 0.79 2.62 -5.16
N LEU A 631 0.21 2.89 -3.98
CA LEU A 631 0.50 4.09 -3.19
C LEU A 631 1.98 4.13 -2.81
N ILE A 632 2.49 3.07 -2.15
CA ILE A 632 3.89 2.96 -1.70
C ILE A 632 4.87 3.27 -2.84
N LEU A 633 4.68 2.65 -4.01
CA LEU A 633 5.54 2.85 -5.19
C LEU A 633 5.43 4.28 -5.78
N ASN A 634 4.29 4.95 -5.63
CA ASN A 634 4.03 6.28 -6.19
C ASN A 634 4.18 7.44 -5.19
N LYS A 635 4.78 7.23 -4.01
CA LYS A 635 5.01 8.25 -2.96
C LYS A 635 5.37 9.65 -3.49
N LYS A 636 6.34 9.75 -4.41
CA LYS A 636 6.83 11.01 -5.00
C LYS A 636 5.87 11.63 -6.04
N SER A 637 4.94 10.86 -6.58
CA SER A 637 3.92 11.31 -7.56
C SER A 637 2.57 11.63 -6.94
N PHE A 638 2.24 10.97 -5.83
CA PHE A 638 0.95 11.02 -5.13
C PHE A 638 0.73 12.33 -4.37
N VAL A 639 1.74 12.80 -3.62
CA VAL A 639 1.65 14.02 -2.81
C VAL A 639 1.22 15.22 -3.67
N GLY A 640 0.08 15.81 -3.34
CA GLY A 640 -0.51 16.94 -4.07
C GLY A 640 -1.32 16.59 -5.33
N ARG A 641 -1.43 15.31 -5.72
CA ARG A 641 -2.29 14.81 -6.82
C ARG A 641 -3.18 13.62 -6.44
N GLU A 642 -3.42 13.48 -5.14
CA GLU A 642 -4.15 12.40 -4.48
C GLU A 642 -5.51 12.12 -5.15
N LYS A 643 -6.30 13.17 -5.39
CA LYS A 643 -7.63 13.07 -6.05
C LYS A 643 -7.56 12.68 -7.53
N GLU A 644 -6.49 13.03 -8.23
CA GLU A 644 -6.27 12.61 -9.62
C GLU A 644 -5.88 11.13 -9.66
N PHE A 645 -5.01 10.69 -8.75
CA PHE A 645 -4.61 9.30 -8.58
C PHE A 645 -5.81 8.40 -8.20
N PHE A 646 -6.58 8.77 -7.18
CA PHE A 646 -7.79 8.04 -6.79
C PHE A 646 -8.81 7.98 -7.93
N LYS A 647 -9.02 9.07 -8.67
CA LYS A 647 -9.92 9.07 -9.84
C LYS A 647 -9.45 8.05 -10.89
N THR A 648 -8.18 8.07 -11.29
CA THR A 648 -7.63 7.13 -12.28
C THR A 648 -7.70 5.68 -11.80
N GLU A 649 -7.53 5.40 -10.50
CA GLU A 649 -7.79 4.07 -9.96
C GLU A 649 -9.28 3.70 -10.06
N LEU A 650 -10.20 4.59 -9.69
CA LEU A 650 -11.65 4.34 -9.77
C LEU A 650 -12.18 4.17 -11.22
N GLU A 651 -11.45 4.63 -12.25
CA GLU A 651 -11.83 4.43 -13.65
C GLU A 651 -11.99 2.94 -14.04
N LYS A 652 -11.35 2.01 -13.31
CA LYS A 652 -11.58 0.55 -13.47
C LYS A 652 -13.00 0.08 -13.15
N PHE A 653 -13.78 0.86 -12.39
CA PHE A 653 -15.18 0.57 -12.06
C PHE A 653 -16.20 1.21 -13.03
N LEU A 654 -15.76 2.08 -13.96
CA LEU A 654 -16.61 2.67 -15.00
C LEU A 654 -17.41 1.64 -15.82
N PRO A 655 -16.91 0.43 -16.16
CA PRO A 655 -17.71 -0.55 -16.88
C PRO A 655 -18.99 -0.94 -16.12
N TYR A 656 -18.91 -1.15 -14.82
CA TYR A 656 -20.06 -1.47 -13.97
C TYR A 656 -21.06 -0.31 -13.94
N GLN A 657 -20.60 0.93 -13.73
CA GLN A 657 -21.45 2.12 -13.77
C GLN A 657 -22.18 2.27 -15.11
N ASN A 658 -21.46 2.09 -16.23
CA ASN A 658 -22.04 2.19 -17.57
C ASN A 658 -23.12 1.11 -17.82
N ILE A 659 -22.90 -0.12 -17.37
CA ILE A 659 -23.90 -1.20 -17.51
C ILE A 659 -25.10 -0.94 -16.59
N LEU A 660 -24.91 -0.47 -15.35
CA LEU A 660 -25.99 -0.06 -14.44
C LEU A 660 -26.84 1.09 -15.03
N VAL A 661 -26.20 2.08 -15.65
CA VAL A 661 -26.88 3.18 -16.36
C VAL A 661 -27.68 2.64 -17.55
N GLN A 662 -27.12 1.73 -18.36
CA GLN A 662 -27.84 1.08 -19.46
C GLN A 662 -29.03 0.24 -18.96
N ALA A 663 -28.87 -0.48 -17.84
CA ALA A 663 -29.95 -1.24 -17.21
C ALA A 663 -31.10 -0.34 -16.74
N ASN A 664 -30.80 0.80 -16.12
CA ASN A 664 -31.83 1.78 -15.71
C ASN A 664 -32.57 2.40 -16.92
N HIS A 665 -31.89 2.64 -18.04
CA HIS A 665 -32.53 3.07 -19.30
C HIS A 665 -33.43 1.97 -19.90
N LYS A 666 -32.95 0.71 -19.94
CA LYS A 666 -33.69 -0.49 -20.37
C LYS A 666 -34.95 -0.70 -19.52
N GLN A 667 -34.84 -0.57 -18.20
CA GLN A 667 -35.94 -0.65 -17.24
C GLN A 667 -36.99 0.46 -17.49
N SER A 668 -36.54 1.69 -17.72
CA SER A 668 -37.41 2.84 -18.02
C SER A 668 -38.14 2.71 -19.36
N ALA A 669 -37.46 2.22 -20.41
CA ALA A 669 -38.07 1.99 -21.72
C ALA A 669 -39.14 0.89 -21.68
N LEU A 670 -38.85 -0.23 -21.01
CA LEU A 670 -39.82 -1.32 -20.79
C LEU A 670 -41.05 -0.83 -20.01
N MET A 671 -40.85 -0.01 -18.97
CA MET A 671 -41.94 0.58 -18.19
C MET A 671 -42.85 1.50 -19.04
N ASN A 672 -42.27 2.29 -19.94
CA ASN A 672 -43.04 3.17 -20.81
C ASN A 672 -43.84 2.38 -21.86
N GLU A 673 -43.31 1.28 -22.40
CA GLU A 673 -44.06 0.38 -23.27
C GLU A 673 -45.19 -0.34 -22.50
N LEU A 674 -44.89 -0.84 -21.30
CA LEU A 674 -45.84 -1.50 -20.40
C LEU A 674 -47.03 -0.57 -20.07
N THR A 675 -46.74 0.67 -19.69
CA THR A 675 -47.76 1.70 -19.37
C THR A 675 -48.66 1.95 -20.58
N LYS A 676 -48.08 2.21 -21.77
CA LYS A 676 -48.84 2.46 -23.00
C LYS A 676 -49.78 1.30 -23.39
N ILE A 677 -49.37 0.05 -23.17
CA ILE A 677 -50.22 -1.13 -23.47
C ILE A 677 -51.30 -1.29 -22.40
N HIS A 678 -50.98 -1.06 -21.12
CA HIS A 678 -51.95 -1.10 -20.04
C HIS A 678 -53.03 -0.01 -20.19
N ASP A 679 -52.65 1.21 -20.56
CA ASP A 679 -53.58 2.31 -20.85
C ASP A 679 -54.52 1.98 -22.03
N SER A 680 -54.02 1.27 -23.04
CA SER A 680 -54.83 0.78 -24.17
C SER A 680 -55.80 -0.32 -23.73
N LEU A 681 -55.38 -1.21 -22.83
CA LEU A 681 -56.20 -2.29 -22.28
C LEU A 681 -57.31 -1.76 -21.37
N LEU A 682 -57.04 -0.72 -20.56
CA LEU A 682 -58.03 -0.05 -19.72
C LEU A 682 -59.08 0.78 -20.51
N GLN A 683 -58.88 1.03 -21.80
CA GLN A 683 -59.83 1.77 -22.65
C GLN A 683 -60.94 0.88 -23.24
N ASP A 684 -60.84 -0.45 -23.20
CA ASP A 684 -61.95 -1.33 -23.59
C ASP A 684 -63.08 -1.27 -22.55
N LYS A 685 -64.30 -1.01 -23.00
CA LYS A 685 -65.50 -0.91 -22.15
C LYS A 685 -65.81 -2.20 -21.41
N ARG A 686 -65.44 -3.37 -21.97
CA ARG A 686 -65.60 -4.70 -21.36
C ARG A 686 -64.66 -4.89 -20.16
N VAL A 687 -63.45 -4.33 -20.23
CA VAL A 687 -62.47 -4.31 -19.14
C VAL A 687 -62.98 -3.44 -17.98
N GLN A 688 -63.58 -2.28 -18.30
CA GLN A 688 -64.07 -1.33 -17.29
C GLN A 688 -65.23 -1.89 -16.46
N SER A 689 -66.16 -2.65 -17.05
CA SER A 689 -67.28 -3.27 -16.32
C SER A 689 -66.80 -4.30 -15.29
N GLU A 690 -65.89 -5.20 -15.65
CA GLU A 690 -65.37 -6.20 -14.70
C GLU A 690 -64.41 -5.60 -13.68
N LYS A 691 -63.57 -4.62 -14.07
CA LYS A 691 -62.73 -3.86 -13.14
C LYS A 691 -63.56 -3.24 -12.02
N SER A 692 -64.71 -2.63 -12.34
CA SER A 692 -65.57 -1.98 -11.33
C SER A 692 -66.13 -2.95 -10.26
N LYS A 693 -66.51 -4.18 -10.68
CA LYS A 693 -66.95 -5.25 -9.76
C LYS A 693 -65.78 -5.74 -8.92
N TYR A 694 -64.68 -6.07 -9.57
CA TYR A 694 -63.47 -6.61 -8.96
C TYR A 694 -62.89 -5.64 -7.91
N GLU A 695 -62.81 -4.34 -8.19
CA GLU A 695 -62.34 -3.34 -7.23
C GLU A 695 -63.12 -3.38 -5.91
N SER A 696 -64.44 -3.60 -5.93
CA SER A 696 -65.26 -3.67 -4.72
C SER A 696 -64.91 -4.88 -3.82
N ILE A 697 -64.50 -5.99 -4.44
CA ILE A 697 -64.10 -7.23 -3.76
C ILE A 697 -62.63 -7.14 -3.35
N LYS A 698 -61.75 -6.64 -4.23
CA LYS A 698 -60.32 -6.41 -3.97
C LYS A 698 -60.12 -5.48 -2.78
N ARG A 699 -60.87 -4.37 -2.68
CA ARG A 699 -60.82 -3.46 -1.51
C ARG A 699 -61.16 -4.18 -0.19
N GLN A 700 -62.07 -5.16 -0.21
CA GLN A 700 -62.41 -5.98 0.98
C GLN A 700 -61.33 -7.03 1.28
N ARG A 701 -60.82 -7.74 0.26
CA ARG A 701 -59.68 -8.67 0.38
C ARG A 701 -58.44 -7.96 0.93
N ASN A 702 -58.05 -6.85 0.34
CA ASN A 702 -56.88 -6.06 0.73
C ASN A 702 -57.01 -5.47 2.14
N SER A 703 -58.21 -5.14 2.62
CA SER A 703 -58.43 -4.70 4.00
C SER A 703 -58.19 -5.82 5.02
N VAL A 704 -58.60 -7.06 4.69
CA VAL A 704 -58.33 -8.25 5.52
C VAL A 704 -56.86 -8.65 5.47
N ILE A 705 -56.24 -8.66 4.28
CA ILE A 705 -54.81 -8.95 4.11
C ILE A 705 -53.98 -7.90 4.84
N ALA A 706 -54.25 -6.60 4.69
CA ALA A 706 -53.49 -5.54 5.36
C ALA A 706 -53.56 -5.64 6.89
N ARG A 707 -54.70 -6.09 7.45
CA ARG A 707 -54.80 -6.42 8.88
C ARG A 707 -53.82 -7.53 9.26
N TYR A 708 -53.91 -8.69 8.61
CA TYR A 708 -53.09 -9.85 8.98
C TYR A 708 -51.62 -9.71 8.59
N LYS A 709 -51.30 -8.93 7.55
CA LYS A 709 -49.94 -8.52 7.20
C LYS A 709 -49.33 -7.74 8.36
N LYS A 710 -50.06 -6.78 8.95
CA LYS A 710 -49.60 -6.05 10.14
C LYS A 710 -49.41 -6.96 11.36
N VAL A 711 -50.21 -8.02 11.49
CA VAL A 711 -50.00 -9.06 12.53
C VAL A 711 -48.71 -9.83 12.23
N TYR A 712 -48.51 -10.34 11.02
CA TYR A 712 -47.30 -11.07 10.63
C TYR A 712 -46.02 -10.22 10.73
N GLU A 713 -46.07 -8.94 10.33
CA GLU A 713 -45.00 -7.97 10.53
C GLU A 713 -44.68 -7.75 12.02
N ALA A 714 -45.70 -7.69 12.89
CA ALA A 714 -45.51 -7.65 14.33
C ALA A 714 -44.93 -8.96 14.90
N PHE A 715 -45.34 -10.13 14.38
CA PHE A 715 -44.77 -11.44 14.76
C PHE A 715 -43.29 -11.54 14.38
N HIS A 716 -42.94 -11.18 13.14
CA HIS A 716 -41.55 -11.20 12.68
C HIS A 716 -40.71 -10.15 13.43
N GLY A 717 -41.26 -8.96 13.68
CA GLY A 717 -40.65 -7.92 14.52
C GLY A 717 -40.38 -8.40 15.94
N LEU A 718 -41.33 -9.08 16.59
CA LEU A 718 -41.15 -9.70 17.91
C LEU A 718 -40.12 -10.83 17.88
N SER A 719 -40.19 -11.75 16.92
CA SER A 719 -39.25 -12.87 16.79
C SER A 719 -37.82 -12.38 16.56
N SER A 720 -37.64 -11.33 15.74
CA SER A 720 -36.35 -10.67 15.52
C SER A 720 -35.87 -9.92 16.77
N GLY A 721 -36.72 -9.08 17.37
CA GLY A 721 -36.39 -8.31 18.57
C GLY A 721 -36.02 -9.18 19.78
N ILE A 722 -36.73 -10.30 19.99
CA ILE A 722 -36.42 -11.27 21.06
C ILE A 722 -35.11 -12.01 20.78
N LYS A 723 -34.77 -12.31 19.51
CA LYS A 723 -33.44 -12.85 19.15
C LYS A 723 -32.34 -11.83 19.43
N GLN A 724 -32.52 -10.57 19.02
CA GLN A 724 -31.58 -9.48 19.27
C GLN A 724 -31.39 -9.23 20.78
N ALA A 725 -32.47 -9.18 21.56
CA ALA A 725 -32.41 -9.05 23.02
C ALA A 725 -31.70 -10.26 23.69
N ARG A 726 -31.97 -11.50 23.26
CA ARG A 726 -31.29 -12.70 23.77
C ARG A 726 -29.78 -12.68 23.51
N THR A 727 -29.35 -12.15 22.35
CA THR A 727 -27.94 -11.92 22.02
C THR A 727 -27.37 -10.79 22.86
N PHE A 728 -28.02 -9.62 22.91
CA PHE A 728 -27.60 -8.48 23.73
C PHE A 728 -27.36 -8.87 25.20
N TYR A 729 -28.30 -9.56 25.84
CA TYR A 729 -28.13 -9.96 27.25
C TYR A 729 -27.10 -11.08 27.45
N LYS A 730 -26.81 -11.91 26.44
CA LYS A 730 -25.67 -12.85 26.48
C LYS A 730 -24.35 -12.07 26.44
N ASP A 731 -24.19 -11.20 25.45
CA ASP A 731 -22.93 -10.52 25.17
C ASP A 731 -22.64 -9.44 26.24
N MET A 732 -23.69 -8.78 26.77
CA MET A 732 -23.61 -7.94 27.96
C MET A 732 -23.24 -8.76 29.21
N GLY A 733 -23.74 -9.99 29.34
CA GLY A 733 -23.31 -10.92 30.40
C GLY A 733 -21.82 -11.23 30.32
N GLU A 734 -21.30 -11.56 29.13
CA GLU A 734 -19.87 -11.81 28.90
C GLU A 734 -19.00 -10.57 29.18
N ASN A 735 -19.48 -9.37 28.84
CA ASN A 735 -18.82 -8.10 29.17
C ASN A 735 -18.81 -7.82 30.68
N VAL A 736 -19.92 -8.08 31.39
CA VAL A 736 -20.00 -7.88 32.86
C VAL A 736 -19.21 -8.95 33.62
N ASP A 737 -19.14 -10.20 33.12
CA ASP A 737 -18.21 -11.23 33.61
C ASP A 737 -16.74 -10.79 33.48
N SER A 738 -16.40 -10.11 32.37
CA SER A 738 -15.07 -9.53 32.15
C SER A 738 -14.77 -8.39 33.14
N LEU A 739 -15.73 -7.45 33.30
CA LEU A 739 -15.62 -6.38 34.29
C LEU A 739 -15.50 -6.92 35.72
N ARG A 740 -16.23 -7.98 36.08
CA ARG A 740 -16.10 -8.62 37.40
C ARG A 740 -14.69 -9.16 37.63
N LYS A 741 -14.11 -9.86 36.65
CA LYS A 741 -12.72 -10.36 36.73
C LYS A 741 -11.71 -9.22 36.87
N ASN A 742 -11.94 -8.10 36.20
CA ASN A 742 -11.09 -6.90 36.32
C ASN A 742 -11.21 -6.25 37.72
N VAL A 743 -12.43 -6.16 38.27
CA VAL A 743 -12.70 -5.69 39.64
C VAL A 743 -12.07 -6.63 40.69
N GLU A 744 -12.23 -7.94 40.54
CA GLU A 744 -11.62 -8.95 41.42
C GLU A 744 -10.08 -8.87 41.37
N THR A 745 -9.49 -8.74 40.18
CA THR A 745 -8.04 -8.60 39.99
C THR A 745 -7.51 -7.30 40.61
N PHE A 746 -8.19 -6.17 40.39
CA PHE A 746 -7.88 -4.90 41.03
C PHE A 746 -7.90 -5.04 42.55
N ILE A 747 -8.99 -5.55 43.13
CA ILE A 747 -9.15 -5.69 44.58
C ILE A 747 -8.11 -6.64 45.18
N ASN A 748 -7.75 -7.72 44.49
CA ASN A 748 -6.72 -8.65 44.96
C ASN A 748 -5.33 -7.99 45.00
N ASN A 749 -4.96 -7.24 43.97
CA ASN A 749 -3.71 -6.47 43.94
C ASN A 749 -3.67 -5.38 45.02
N ARG A 750 -4.80 -4.69 45.25
CA ARG A 750 -4.95 -3.67 46.30
C ARG A 750 -4.87 -4.25 47.71
N ARG A 751 -5.38 -5.48 47.91
CA ARG A 751 -5.29 -6.20 49.19
C ARG A 751 -3.89 -6.75 49.45
N SER A 752 -3.19 -7.25 48.44
CA SER A 752 -1.81 -7.74 48.60
C SER A 752 -0.83 -6.60 48.88
N GLU A 753 -0.96 -5.47 48.17
CA GLU A 753 -0.25 -4.21 48.46
C GLU A 753 -0.48 -3.77 49.92
N GLY A 754 -1.75 -3.68 50.35
CA GLY A 754 -2.10 -3.31 51.73
C GLY A 754 -1.58 -4.30 52.78
N ALA A 755 -1.60 -5.61 52.51
CA ALA A 755 -1.07 -6.63 53.42
C ALA A 755 0.47 -6.57 53.56
N GLN A 756 1.18 -6.26 52.47
CA GLN A 756 2.63 -6.04 52.49
C GLN A 756 3.00 -4.79 53.30
N LEU A 757 2.28 -3.68 53.09
CA LEU A 757 2.45 -2.45 53.86
C LEU A 757 2.14 -2.68 55.35
N LEU A 758 1.04 -3.35 55.68
CA LEU A 758 0.71 -3.70 57.07
C LEU A 758 1.83 -4.51 57.74
N SER A 759 2.33 -5.55 57.06
CA SER A 759 3.47 -6.34 57.55
C SER A 759 4.74 -5.51 57.74
N GLN A 760 4.97 -4.49 56.92
CA GLN A 760 6.11 -3.59 57.08
C GLN A 760 5.93 -2.68 58.29
N ILE A 761 4.77 -2.03 58.45
CA ILE A 761 4.46 -1.17 59.60
C ILE A 761 4.55 -1.97 60.92
N GLU A 762 4.09 -3.22 60.93
CA GLU A 762 4.22 -4.13 62.09
C GLU A 762 5.68 -4.49 62.39
N ARG A 763 6.50 -4.79 61.38
CA ARG A 763 7.94 -5.05 61.55
C ARG A 763 8.70 -3.81 62.04
N ASP A 764 8.41 -2.65 61.46
CA ASP A 764 9.12 -1.41 61.77
C ASP A 764 8.74 -0.91 63.17
N LYS A 765 7.51 -1.18 63.65
CA LYS A 765 7.11 -0.95 65.06
C LYS A 765 7.74 -1.96 66.03
N ALA A 766 7.81 -3.25 65.70
CA ALA A 766 8.52 -4.25 66.52
C ALA A 766 10.04 -4.01 66.59
N MET A 767 10.64 -3.42 65.55
CA MET A 767 12.01 -2.90 65.58
C MET A 767 12.11 -1.64 66.47
N GLY A 768 11.16 -0.71 66.34
CA GLY A 768 11.09 0.51 67.16
C GLY A 768 11.01 0.22 68.67
N GLU A 769 10.14 -0.70 69.09
CA GLU A 769 10.02 -1.12 70.49
C GLU A 769 11.30 -1.80 71.03
N ASN A 770 12.04 -2.53 70.19
CA ASN A 770 13.39 -3.03 70.54
C ASN A 770 14.43 -1.90 70.68
N VAL A 771 14.33 -0.83 69.89
CA VAL A 771 15.27 0.31 69.97
C VAL A 771 14.98 1.21 71.17
N ASP A 772 13.72 1.46 71.51
CA ASP A 772 13.36 2.27 72.69
C ASP A 772 13.59 1.52 74.01
N SER A 773 13.39 0.20 74.04
CA SER A 773 13.78 -0.63 75.19
C SER A 773 15.30 -0.71 75.38
N LEU A 774 16.10 -0.53 74.32
CA LEU A 774 17.56 -0.35 74.40
C LEU A 774 18.00 1.10 74.69
N ARG A 775 17.07 2.07 74.77
CA ARG A 775 17.35 3.48 75.12
C ARG A 775 16.91 3.90 76.52
N ARG A 776 16.18 3.07 77.28
CA ARG A 776 15.99 3.29 78.72
C ARG A 776 17.11 2.66 79.54
N ASN A 777 17.86 3.51 80.23
CA ASN A 777 19.02 3.15 81.05
C ASN A 777 18.62 2.25 82.25
N PRO A 778 19.46 1.30 82.70
CA PRO A 778 19.07 0.30 83.68
C PRO A 778 19.24 0.78 85.13
N ASP A 779 18.30 1.57 85.65
CA ASP A 779 18.10 1.75 87.10
C ASP A 779 16.69 2.31 87.43
N SER A 780 15.73 1.42 87.72
CA SER A 780 14.42 1.77 88.30
C SER A 780 13.68 0.51 88.79
N PHE A 781 14.12 -0.05 89.91
CA PHE A 781 13.48 -1.21 90.53
C PHE A 781 12.29 -0.77 91.41
N THR A 782 11.03 -0.92 90.96
CA THR A 782 9.79 -1.15 91.77
C THR A 782 8.49 -1.01 90.94
N SER A 783 7.39 -1.52 91.48
CA SER A 783 5.99 -1.24 91.09
C SER A 783 5.55 -1.55 89.64
N ARG A 784 5.54 -2.85 89.35
CA ARG A 784 4.47 -3.48 88.55
C ARG A 784 3.09 -3.18 89.16
N ASP A 785 2.16 -2.62 88.39
CA ASP A 785 0.77 -3.11 88.28
C ASP A 785 -0.13 -2.36 87.27
N ASN A 786 -1.15 -3.07 86.77
CA ASN A 786 -2.39 -2.61 86.11
C ASN A 786 -2.34 -1.62 84.92
N SER A 787 -2.16 -2.16 83.70
CA SER A 787 -2.86 -1.64 82.50
C SER A 787 -3.13 -2.69 81.40
N SER A 788 -3.13 -3.99 81.72
CA SER A 788 -3.17 -5.11 80.74
C SER A 788 -4.58 -5.44 80.20
N GLY A 789 -5.42 -4.43 79.97
CA GLY A 789 -6.84 -4.60 79.60
C GLY A 789 -7.19 -4.27 78.14
N VAL A 790 -6.34 -3.52 77.42
CA VAL A 790 -6.69 -2.96 76.10
C VAL A 790 -6.04 -3.71 74.93
N SER A 791 -4.77 -4.11 75.05
CA SER A 791 -4.03 -4.74 73.95
C SER A 791 -4.65 -6.05 73.49
N GLU A 792 -5.06 -6.95 74.39
CA GLU A 792 -5.68 -8.22 73.99
C GLU A 792 -6.93 -8.05 73.10
N GLN A 793 -7.70 -6.97 73.25
CA GLN A 793 -8.87 -6.73 72.41
C GLN A 793 -8.46 -6.12 71.07
N GLU A 794 -7.52 -5.18 71.04
CA GLU A 794 -6.93 -4.70 69.79
C GLU A 794 -6.27 -5.83 68.99
N ASP A 795 -5.52 -6.72 69.64
CA ASP A 795 -4.81 -7.82 68.98
C ASP A 795 -5.78 -8.88 68.46
N ARG A 796 -6.87 -9.17 69.19
CA ARG A 796 -7.97 -10.00 68.69
C ARG A 796 -8.71 -9.36 67.52
N GLU A 797 -8.76 -8.03 67.41
CA GLU A 797 -9.34 -7.34 66.23
C GLU A 797 -8.36 -7.23 65.06
N ARG A 798 -7.06 -7.03 65.32
CA ARG A 798 -5.97 -7.10 64.33
C ARG A 798 -5.93 -8.49 63.69
N GLU A 799 -5.92 -9.55 64.48
CA GLU A 799 -5.88 -10.93 63.97
C GLU A 799 -7.18 -11.32 63.24
N LYS A 800 -8.36 -10.84 63.67
CA LYS A 800 -9.61 -10.97 62.88
C LYS A 800 -9.52 -10.28 61.52
N LEU A 801 -8.99 -9.06 61.47
CA LEU A 801 -8.85 -8.28 60.24
C LEU A 801 -7.82 -8.90 59.28
N ARG A 802 -6.74 -9.45 59.84
CA ARG A 802 -5.71 -10.22 59.14
C ARG A 802 -6.25 -11.53 58.57
N GLN A 803 -6.98 -12.32 59.37
CA GLN A 803 -7.67 -13.52 58.89
C GLN A 803 -8.78 -13.22 57.88
N LEU A 804 -9.41 -12.05 57.93
CA LEU A 804 -10.36 -11.61 56.90
C LEU A 804 -9.65 -11.34 55.56
N MET A 805 -8.48 -10.71 55.59
CA MET A 805 -7.66 -10.51 54.38
C MET A 805 -7.09 -11.84 53.84
N GLU A 806 -6.57 -12.72 54.70
CA GLU A 806 -6.00 -14.00 54.27
C GLU A 806 -7.07 -14.97 53.72
N ARG A 807 -8.26 -15.05 54.34
CA ARG A 807 -9.37 -15.90 53.86
C ARG A 807 -9.97 -15.46 52.51
N LEU A 808 -9.72 -14.22 52.09
CA LEU A 808 -10.19 -13.67 50.81
C LEU A 808 -9.09 -13.64 49.73
N SER A 809 -7.91 -14.21 50.00
CA SER A 809 -6.80 -14.32 49.04
C SER A 809 -6.63 -15.76 48.57
N THR A 810 -6.98 -16.04 47.32
CA THR A 810 -7.01 -17.41 46.76
C THR A 810 -5.76 -17.76 45.96
N GLU A 811 -4.67 -18.11 46.65
CA GLU A 811 -3.52 -18.80 46.03
C GLU A 811 -3.31 -20.22 46.63
N PRO A 812 -3.07 -21.24 45.79
CA PRO A 812 -2.83 -22.60 46.26
C PRO A 812 -1.38 -22.79 46.76
N LYS A 813 -1.21 -23.13 48.04
CA LYS A 813 0.11 -23.36 48.67
C LYS A 813 0.77 -24.65 48.14
N ASN A 814 1.58 -24.51 47.09
CA ASN A 814 2.48 -25.56 46.61
C ASN A 814 3.60 -25.78 47.64
N SER A 815 3.71 -26.97 48.23
CA SER A 815 4.65 -27.26 49.32
C SER A 815 5.57 -28.44 48.99
N SER A 816 6.86 -28.31 49.31
CA SER A 816 7.79 -29.43 49.28
C SER A 816 8.89 -29.27 50.33
N ASN A 817 9.27 -30.40 50.93
CA ASN A 817 10.46 -30.65 51.76
C ASN A 817 10.58 -29.87 53.09
N LEU A 818 10.33 -30.58 54.20
CA LEU A 818 11.32 -30.94 55.24
C LEU A 818 10.78 -32.21 56.01
N PRO A 819 11.55 -32.86 56.90
CA PRO A 819 11.62 -34.34 56.93
C PRO A 819 10.74 -35.06 57.98
N SER A 820 10.84 -36.39 58.00
CA SER A 820 9.95 -37.31 58.72
C SER A 820 10.56 -38.00 59.94
N THR A 821 9.72 -38.16 60.97
CA THR A 821 9.60 -39.32 61.90
C THR A 821 8.11 -39.35 62.30
N GLY A 822 7.32 -40.42 62.13
CA GLY A 822 7.41 -41.71 62.83
C GLY A 822 6.68 -41.62 64.19
N SER A 823 5.67 -42.44 64.54
CA SER A 823 5.01 -43.57 63.86
C SER A 823 3.76 -44.05 64.64
N ALA A 824 2.66 -44.47 63.97
CA ALA A 824 1.63 -45.38 64.54
C ALA A 824 0.64 -45.96 63.48
N LYS A 825 -0.05 -47.06 63.84
CA LYS A 825 -1.10 -47.84 63.13
C LYS A 825 -1.94 -48.56 64.22
N PRO A 826 -3.06 -49.28 63.95
CA PRO A 826 -4.10 -49.22 62.89
C PRO A 826 -5.51 -49.21 63.60
N PRO A 827 -6.63 -49.93 63.24
CA PRO A 827 -7.10 -50.56 61.98
C PRO A 827 -8.62 -50.41 61.59
N SER A 828 -8.91 -50.73 60.32
CA SER A 828 -10.05 -51.57 59.82
C SER A 828 -11.51 -51.09 59.59
N LYS A 829 -12.07 -51.53 58.43
CA LYS A 829 -13.48 -51.96 58.15
C LYS A 829 -14.57 -50.87 58.15
N VAL A 830 -15.72 -50.92 57.44
CA VAL A 830 -16.35 -51.73 56.34
C VAL A 830 -17.51 -50.86 55.74
N LYS A 831 -18.26 -51.06 54.63
CA LYS A 831 -18.50 -52.06 53.56
C LYS A 831 -19.08 -51.34 52.30
N SER A 832 -19.37 -52.05 51.20
CA SER A 832 -20.21 -51.61 50.05
C SER A 832 -21.60 -52.28 50.06
N PRO A 833 -22.55 -51.90 49.16
CA PRO A 833 -22.73 -52.74 47.95
C PRO A 833 -23.14 -51.99 46.62
N PRO A 834 -23.10 -52.66 45.43
CA PRO A 834 -23.33 -52.08 44.10
C PRO A 834 -24.40 -52.88 43.25
N PRO A 835 -24.16 -53.29 41.98
CA PRO A 835 -24.42 -52.64 40.69
C PRO A 835 -25.57 -53.34 39.90
N PRO A 836 -25.61 -53.37 38.53
CA PRO A 836 -24.88 -54.46 37.82
C PRO A 836 -24.37 -54.20 36.36
N VAL A 837 -23.34 -54.97 35.94
CA VAL A 837 -23.05 -55.49 34.54
C VAL A 837 -22.73 -54.47 33.42
N GLN A 838 -21.82 -54.64 32.44
CA GLN A 838 -20.55 -55.38 32.16
C GLN A 838 -19.86 -54.64 30.94
N THR A 839 -18.57 -54.68 30.53
CA THR A 839 -17.40 -55.61 30.55
C THR A 839 -17.42 -56.77 29.52
N PRO A 840 -16.27 -57.25 28.96
CA PRO A 840 -14.85 -56.89 29.13
C PRO A 840 -14.35 -55.94 27.99
N ALA A 841 -13.21 -55.99 27.26
CA ALA A 841 -12.00 -56.83 27.11
C ALA A 841 -10.94 -56.06 26.23
N TYR A 842 -9.62 -56.36 26.13
CA TYR A 842 -8.64 -57.04 27.01
C TYR A 842 -7.18 -56.80 26.51
N GLY A 843 -6.26 -56.26 27.34
CA GLY A 843 -4.78 -56.39 27.17
C GLY A 843 -4.04 -55.38 26.26
N THR A 844 -2.71 -55.14 26.38
CA THR A 844 -1.69 -55.50 27.41
C THR A 844 -0.45 -54.56 27.37
N THR A 845 0.33 -54.52 28.48
CA THR A 845 1.76 -54.09 28.63
C THR A 845 2.18 -52.60 28.46
N GLY A 846 3.09 -52.14 29.33
CA GLY A 846 3.84 -50.86 29.28
C GLY A 846 5.38 -51.10 29.18
N PRO A 847 6.31 -50.30 29.75
CA PRO A 847 6.14 -49.17 30.71
C PRO A 847 7.00 -47.88 30.51
N SER A 848 6.64 -46.82 31.25
CA SER A 848 7.44 -45.72 31.87
C SER A 848 8.72 -45.09 31.23
N PRO A 849 8.77 -43.75 31.08
CA PRO A 849 10.01 -42.96 30.93
C PRO A 849 10.38 -42.06 32.14
N LYS A 850 11.69 -41.75 32.28
CA LYS A 850 12.37 -40.75 33.15
C LYS A 850 13.80 -40.50 32.60
N PRO A 851 14.58 -39.50 33.05
CA PRO A 851 14.31 -38.07 33.32
C PRO A 851 15.37 -37.14 32.66
N SER A 852 15.37 -35.83 32.97
CA SER A 852 16.38 -34.84 32.49
C SER A 852 17.35 -34.34 33.60
N PRO A 853 18.59 -33.95 33.28
CA PRO A 853 19.45 -33.03 34.06
C PRO A 853 19.37 -31.57 33.49
N ARG A 854 19.45 -30.44 34.23
CA ARG A 854 20.40 -29.90 35.24
C ARG A 854 21.80 -29.60 34.66
N TYR A 855 22.52 -28.47 34.90
CA TYR A 855 22.40 -27.18 35.66
C TYR A 855 23.70 -26.34 35.33
N PRO A 856 24.15 -25.24 36.01
CA PRO A 856 23.56 -24.01 36.58
C PRO A 856 24.25 -22.68 36.02
N PRO A 857 24.64 -21.60 36.76
CA PRO A 857 23.84 -20.36 36.97
C PRO A 857 24.57 -18.99 36.76
N THR A 858 23.84 -17.85 36.85
CA THR A 858 24.37 -16.50 37.21
C THR A 858 23.27 -15.55 37.72
N MET A 859 23.66 -14.45 38.40
CA MET A 859 22.85 -13.40 39.09
C MET A 859 23.69 -12.10 39.14
N PRO A 860 23.19 -10.92 39.60
CA PRO A 860 21.90 -10.24 39.37
C PRO A 860 22.09 -8.76 38.90
N GLY A 861 21.03 -8.00 38.61
CA GLY A 861 21.19 -6.56 38.27
C GLY A 861 19.91 -5.69 38.26
N VAL A 862 19.75 -4.88 39.31
CA VAL A 862 19.03 -3.58 39.47
C VAL A 862 17.81 -3.26 38.57
N SER A 863 16.68 -2.93 39.22
CA SER A 863 15.52 -2.25 38.62
C SER A 863 15.49 -0.75 38.96
N LEU A 864 14.88 0.06 38.08
CA LEU A 864 14.62 1.48 38.32
C LEU A 864 13.26 1.87 37.70
N SER A 865 12.39 2.50 38.48
CA SER A 865 11.02 2.88 38.09
C SER A 865 10.94 4.39 37.84
N HIS A 866 10.22 4.80 36.79
CA HIS A 866 9.57 6.11 36.68
C HIS A 866 8.26 5.98 35.89
N SER A 867 7.26 6.78 36.24
CA SER A 867 5.91 6.80 35.62
C SER A 867 5.81 7.82 34.49
N PRO A 868 4.70 7.81 33.73
CA PRO A 868 4.06 9.10 33.41
C PRO A 868 2.52 9.11 33.49
N ALA A 869 2.00 10.32 33.74
CA ALA A 869 0.62 10.79 33.57
C ALA A 869 0.64 12.34 33.64
N PRO A 870 -0.41 13.09 33.25
CA PRO A 870 -1.72 12.70 32.71
C PRO A 870 -2.10 13.40 31.37
N TYR A 871 -3.33 13.18 30.91
CA TYR A 871 -3.97 13.82 29.74
C TYR A 871 -4.47 15.26 30.02
N GLY A 872 -4.76 16.03 28.95
CA GLY A 872 -5.51 17.30 28.98
C GLY A 872 -6.73 17.27 28.04
N GLN A 873 -7.78 18.07 28.31
CA GLN A 873 -9.08 18.02 27.61
C GLN A 873 -9.43 19.33 26.87
N TYR A 874 -10.20 19.23 25.75
CA TYR A 874 -11.35 20.08 25.33
C TYR A 874 -11.74 19.78 23.85
N MET A 875 -12.98 19.93 23.35
CA MET A 875 -14.33 19.74 23.95
C MET A 875 -15.41 19.74 22.84
N GLY A 876 -16.31 18.74 22.82
CA GLY A 876 -17.52 18.69 21.97
C GLY A 876 -17.31 18.25 20.50
N GLY A 877 -18.31 17.69 19.80
CA GLY A 877 -19.62 17.24 20.26
C GLY A 877 -20.61 16.93 19.11
N GLY A 878 -21.18 15.72 19.08
CA GLY A 878 -22.20 15.30 18.08
C GLY A 878 -22.33 13.76 18.03
N PRO A 879 -23.54 13.19 17.85
CA PRO A 879 -23.75 11.74 17.98
C PRO A 879 -23.61 10.96 16.67
N GLY A 880 -22.99 9.78 16.73
CA GLY A 880 -22.94 8.79 15.66
C GLY A 880 -23.01 7.37 16.21
N THR A 881 -23.94 6.56 15.71
CA THR A 881 -24.21 5.20 16.20
C THR A 881 -23.28 4.16 15.59
N TYR A 882 -22.55 3.41 16.41
CA TYR A 882 -21.74 2.28 15.98
C TYR A 882 -22.47 0.95 16.19
N GLN A 883 -22.58 0.14 15.13
CA GLN A 883 -22.81 -1.30 15.24
C GLN A 883 -21.48 -2.04 15.11
N ALA A 884 -21.21 -2.95 16.03
CA ALA A 884 -20.10 -3.89 15.91
C ALA A 884 -20.62 -5.24 15.38
N GLN A 885 -19.81 -5.94 14.58
CA GLN A 885 -19.98 -7.37 14.31
C GLN A 885 -18.66 -8.10 14.54
N HIS A 886 -18.75 -9.24 15.25
CA HIS A 886 -17.63 -10.13 15.50
C HIS A 886 -17.35 -10.99 14.26
N PHE A 887 -16.07 -11.26 13.99
CA PHE A 887 -15.65 -12.30 13.06
C PHE A 887 -15.21 -13.56 13.82
N GLN A 888 -15.57 -14.73 13.30
CA GLN A 888 -15.41 -16.02 13.96
C GLN A 888 -14.29 -16.84 13.29
N GLN A 889 -13.28 -17.26 14.06
CA GLN A 889 -12.17 -18.05 13.53
C GLN A 889 -12.57 -19.53 13.33
N GLY A 890 -12.23 -20.09 12.16
CA GLY A 890 -12.22 -21.53 11.90
C GLY A 890 -10.80 -22.09 11.98
N ALA A 891 -10.61 -23.23 12.64
CA ALA A 891 -9.29 -23.82 12.86
C ALA A 891 -9.07 -25.09 12.01
N ALA A 892 -7.87 -25.23 11.45
CA ALA A 892 -7.34 -26.47 10.88
C ALA A 892 -5.81 -26.52 11.07
N ALA A 893 -5.28 -27.71 11.35
CA ALA A 893 -3.87 -27.97 11.60
C ALA A 893 -3.55 -29.46 11.34
N PRO A 894 -2.27 -29.88 11.36
CA PRO A 894 -1.22 -29.39 10.47
C PRO A 894 -0.56 -30.57 9.70
N LEU A 895 0.23 -30.26 8.67
CA LEU A 895 1.18 -31.20 8.09
C LEU A 895 2.60 -30.60 8.09
N SER A 896 3.59 -31.46 8.31
CA SER A 896 4.98 -31.08 8.57
C SER A 896 5.92 -31.94 7.73
N GLU A 897 6.56 -31.33 6.73
CA GLU A 897 7.78 -31.84 6.11
C GLU A 897 8.81 -30.71 6.04
N GLY A 898 10.03 -30.98 6.51
CA GLY A 898 11.12 -30.01 6.55
C GLY A 898 11.92 -30.01 5.25
N TYR A 899 12.05 -28.85 4.61
CA TYR A 899 12.84 -28.70 3.38
C TYR A 899 14.25 -28.20 3.68
N ASN A 900 15.27 -28.80 3.05
CA ASN A 900 16.68 -28.57 3.34
C ASN A 900 17.38 -27.86 2.16
N PRO A 901 17.69 -26.56 2.24
CA PRO A 901 18.15 -25.77 1.09
C PRO A 901 19.67 -25.89 0.84
N MET A 902 20.16 -27.11 0.59
CA MET A 902 21.58 -27.34 0.25
C MET A 902 21.82 -28.54 -0.70
N ALA A 903 21.04 -28.62 -1.78
CA ALA A 903 21.32 -29.52 -2.90
C ALA A 903 20.72 -29.00 -4.22
N TYR A 904 21.55 -28.74 -5.23
CA TYR A 904 21.51 -29.27 -6.61
C TYR A 904 22.51 -28.48 -7.50
N PRO A 905 23.15 -29.08 -8.52
CA PRO A 905 24.20 -28.44 -9.32
C PRO A 905 23.68 -27.80 -10.62
N TYR A 906 24.53 -26.98 -11.24
CA TYR A 906 24.29 -26.29 -12.52
C TYR A 906 23.87 -27.23 -13.67
N GLN A 907 22.96 -26.74 -14.53
CA GLN A 907 22.86 -27.16 -15.94
C GLN A 907 22.63 -25.94 -16.85
N THR A 908 23.10 -26.06 -18.10
CA THR A 908 23.07 -25.01 -19.13
C THR A 908 21.84 -25.16 -20.05
N PRO A 909 21.08 -24.09 -20.33
CA PRO A 909 19.96 -24.14 -21.28
C PRO A 909 20.43 -24.12 -22.74
N VAL A 910 19.66 -24.79 -23.62
CA VAL A 910 19.85 -24.81 -25.09
C VAL A 910 18.65 -24.13 -25.76
N SER A 911 18.89 -23.34 -26.80
CA SER A 911 17.89 -22.45 -27.42
C SER A 911 16.87 -23.16 -28.34
N PRO A 912 15.58 -22.76 -28.30
CA PRO A 912 14.59 -23.08 -29.34
C PRO A 912 14.52 -22.01 -30.46
N PRO A 913 13.94 -22.33 -31.65
CA PRO A 913 13.95 -21.46 -32.84
C PRO A 913 12.74 -20.49 -32.96
N PRO A 914 12.80 -19.46 -33.84
CA PRO A 914 11.79 -18.40 -33.91
C PRO A 914 10.73 -18.56 -35.01
N ASN A 915 9.45 -18.25 -34.70
CA ASN A 915 8.52 -17.47 -35.54
C ASN A 915 7.08 -17.43 -34.98
N GLN A 916 6.52 -16.24 -34.75
CA GLN A 916 5.39 -15.66 -35.52
C GLN A 916 4.96 -14.30 -34.93
N GLN A 917 4.19 -13.52 -35.68
CA GLN A 917 3.91 -12.10 -35.42
C GLN A 917 2.46 -11.85 -35.00
N PHE A 918 2.22 -10.87 -34.13
CA PHE A 918 0.95 -10.13 -34.08
C PHE A 918 1.18 -8.64 -33.78
N PHE A 919 0.36 -7.78 -34.38
CA PHE A 919 0.44 -6.32 -34.26
C PHE A 919 -0.39 -5.77 -33.09
N SER A 920 0.03 -4.63 -32.56
CA SER A 920 -0.84 -3.67 -31.87
C SER A 920 -0.53 -2.25 -32.37
N GLN A 921 -1.50 -1.34 -32.32
CA GLN A 921 -1.38 0.03 -32.86
C GLN A 921 -1.66 1.09 -31.78
N THR A 922 -0.94 2.20 -31.86
CA THR A 922 -1.06 3.36 -30.95
C THR A 922 -1.93 4.48 -31.55
N PRO A 923 -2.91 5.02 -30.82
CA PRO A 923 -3.56 6.29 -31.16
C PRO A 923 -2.72 7.52 -30.76
N VAL A 924 -2.99 8.66 -31.39
CA VAL A 924 -2.31 9.96 -31.16
C VAL A 924 -3.35 10.99 -30.68
N PRO A 925 -3.05 11.87 -29.69
CA PRO A 925 -4.05 12.76 -29.10
C PRO A 925 -4.40 13.97 -29.99
N TYR A 926 -5.55 14.59 -29.73
CA TYR A 926 -6.00 15.83 -30.40
C TYR A 926 -6.69 16.78 -29.42
N GLY A 927 -6.46 18.09 -29.58
CA GLY A 927 -7.09 19.17 -28.79
C GLY A 927 -8.27 19.83 -29.51
N GLY A 928 -9.19 20.42 -28.76
CA GLY A 928 -10.42 21.04 -29.29
C GLY A 928 -10.35 22.56 -29.48
N TYR A 929 -11.45 23.15 -29.97
CA TYR A 929 -11.72 24.60 -29.99
C TYR A 929 -13.23 24.90 -29.86
N SER A 930 -13.56 26.16 -29.55
CA SER A 930 -14.87 26.70 -29.13
C SER A 930 -15.78 27.22 -30.26
N ASN A 931 -17.10 27.43 -30.01
CA ASN A 931 -17.65 28.81 -29.93
C ASN A 931 -19.10 28.99 -29.38
N SER A 932 -19.31 30.14 -28.71
CA SER A 932 -20.49 31.06 -28.62
C SER A 932 -21.97 30.62 -28.70
N GLY A 933 -22.80 31.20 -27.81
CA GLY A 933 -24.24 31.47 -28.04
C GLY A 933 -24.95 32.18 -26.86
N THR A 934 -25.62 33.32 -27.09
CA THR A 934 -26.37 34.12 -26.07
C THR A 934 -27.71 34.64 -26.62
N PRO A 935 -28.76 34.82 -25.79
CA PRO A 935 -29.13 36.19 -25.38
C PRO A 935 -29.65 36.33 -23.91
N ALA A 936 -29.97 37.56 -23.50
CA ALA A 936 -30.42 38.01 -22.15
C ALA A 936 -31.92 38.46 -22.19
N PRO A 937 -32.53 39.20 -21.22
CA PRO A 937 -32.08 39.68 -19.88
C PRO A 937 -33.13 39.54 -18.72
N GLY A 938 -32.78 39.98 -17.48
CA GLY A 938 -33.80 40.24 -16.44
C GLY A 938 -33.32 40.58 -15.01
N ALA A 939 -33.58 41.82 -14.56
CA ALA A 939 -33.74 42.35 -13.18
C ALA A 939 -32.73 42.04 -12.03
N GLY A 940 -32.57 43.02 -11.11
CA GLY A 940 -31.88 42.88 -9.81
C GLY A 940 -32.83 42.60 -8.62
N PRO A 941 -32.43 42.81 -7.34
CA PRO A 941 -31.65 43.96 -6.88
C PRO A 941 -30.50 43.70 -5.86
N GLN A 942 -29.97 44.82 -5.35
CA GLN A 942 -29.08 45.08 -4.20
C GLN A 942 -29.31 44.27 -2.91
N SER A 943 -28.47 44.34 -1.87
CA SER A 943 -27.00 44.54 -1.70
C SER A 943 -26.68 44.53 -0.18
N SER A 944 -25.41 44.27 0.21
CA SER A 944 -24.89 44.70 1.52
C SER A 944 -23.36 44.78 1.51
N HIS A 945 -22.79 45.62 2.38
CA HIS A 945 -21.35 45.83 2.55
C HIS A 945 -20.97 45.71 4.03
N TYR A 946 -19.72 45.31 4.28
CA TYR A 946 -18.97 45.79 5.45
C TYR A 946 -17.52 46.09 5.03
N MET A 947 -16.94 47.14 5.59
CA MET A 947 -15.60 47.64 5.23
C MET A 947 -14.51 47.16 6.20
N ALA A 948 -13.28 47.06 5.69
CA ALA A 948 -12.06 46.97 6.49
C ALA A 948 -11.44 48.37 6.73
N PRO A 949 -10.61 48.57 7.77
CA PRO A 949 -9.99 49.87 8.06
C PRO A 949 -8.88 50.29 7.08
N GLN A 950 -8.61 51.61 7.05
CA GLN A 950 -7.52 52.24 6.31
C GLN A 950 -6.12 51.82 6.82
N GLY A 951 -5.11 51.78 5.93
CA GLY A 951 -3.71 51.94 6.36
C GLY A 951 -2.59 51.15 5.67
N TYR A 952 -2.84 50.25 4.71
CA TYR A 952 -1.78 49.38 4.15
C TYR A 952 -1.69 49.43 2.61
N ILE A 953 -0.47 49.59 2.07
CA ILE A 953 -0.17 49.69 0.63
C ILE A 953 1.00 48.75 0.29
N PRO A 954 0.79 47.67 -0.51
CA PRO A 954 1.88 46.84 -1.03
C PRO A 954 2.55 47.44 -2.29
N PRO A 955 3.82 47.08 -2.60
CA PRO A 955 4.62 47.73 -3.64
C PRO A 955 4.39 47.21 -5.08
N PRO A 956 4.75 48.00 -6.12
CA PRO A 956 4.59 47.63 -7.53
C PRO A 956 5.76 46.78 -8.12
N PRO A 957 5.51 46.00 -9.20
CA PRO A 957 6.54 45.21 -9.88
C PRO A 957 7.41 46.01 -10.88
N PRO A 958 8.61 45.53 -11.24
CA PRO A 958 9.58 46.25 -12.08
C PRO A 958 9.31 46.18 -13.61
N PRO A 959 9.82 47.15 -14.40
CA PRO A 959 9.56 47.28 -15.84
C PRO A 959 10.48 46.43 -16.74
N ARG A 960 10.05 46.22 -18.01
CA ARG A 960 10.75 45.45 -19.05
C ARG A 960 11.40 46.37 -20.11
N PRO A 961 12.71 46.22 -20.44
CA PRO A 961 13.35 46.99 -21.50
C PRO A 961 12.86 46.68 -22.93
N GLN A 962 13.17 47.58 -23.87
CA GLN A 962 12.73 47.57 -25.27
C GLN A 962 13.76 46.93 -26.22
N GLN A 963 13.34 46.61 -27.45
CA GLN A 963 14.19 46.28 -28.60
C GLN A 963 14.00 47.33 -29.71
N THR A 964 15.00 47.50 -30.58
CA THR A 964 15.03 48.56 -31.61
C THR A 964 15.63 48.09 -32.95
N ALA A 965 15.12 48.70 -34.04
CA ALA A 965 15.65 48.78 -35.41
C ALA A 965 15.32 47.67 -36.45
N TYR A 966 14.77 48.13 -37.58
CA TYR A 966 14.61 47.52 -38.91
C TYR A 966 15.79 48.01 -39.83
N PRO A 967 15.80 48.01 -41.21
CA PRO A 967 14.85 47.55 -42.26
C PRO A 967 15.58 46.82 -43.46
N PRO A 968 15.19 46.87 -44.77
CA PRO A 968 13.90 47.08 -45.47
C PRO A 968 13.55 46.08 -46.64
N THR A 969 12.32 46.20 -47.19
CA THR A 969 11.90 45.91 -48.61
C THR A 969 11.89 44.45 -49.15
N ALA A 970 11.05 44.08 -50.15
CA ALA A 970 10.15 44.84 -51.04
C ALA A 970 8.72 44.22 -51.15
N GLY A 971 7.77 44.94 -51.81
CA GLY A 971 6.33 44.58 -51.91
C GLY A 971 5.96 43.53 -52.98
N GLY A 972 4.68 43.34 -53.38
CA GLY A 972 3.43 44.01 -52.98
C GLY A 972 2.26 43.67 -53.95
N ILE A 973 1.16 44.45 -53.90
CA ILE A 973 -0.02 44.47 -54.82
C ILE A 973 -1.19 43.50 -54.49
N TYR A 974 -2.41 44.00 -54.75
CA TYR A 974 -3.80 43.53 -54.50
C TYR A 974 -4.41 42.78 -55.75
N PRO A 975 -5.74 42.46 -55.88
CA PRO A 975 -6.90 42.36 -54.95
C PRO A 975 -7.81 41.09 -55.14
N SER A 976 -8.92 41.05 -54.38
CA SER A 976 -10.29 40.58 -54.77
C SER A 976 -10.64 39.09 -55.04
N GLY A 977 -11.85 38.68 -54.60
CA GLY A 977 -12.60 37.49 -55.08
C GLY A 977 -13.67 37.87 -56.14
N PRO A 978 -14.88 37.25 -56.22
CA PRO A 978 -15.45 36.20 -55.36
C PRO A 978 -16.23 35.04 -56.08
N GLY A 979 -16.53 33.96 -55.34
CA GLY A 979 -17.71 33.08 -55.56
C GLY A 979 -17.63 32.00 -56.66
N GLY A 980 -18.58 31.03 -56.61
CA GLY A 980 -18.79 30.01 -57.66
C GLY A 980 -19.26 28.64 -57.14
N TYR A 981 -20.41 28.16 -57.62
CA TYR A 981 -20.88 26.77 -57.42
C TYR A 981 -20.36 25.84 -58.54
N ALA A 982 -20.09 24.56 -58.24
CA ALA A 982 -20.37 23.43 -59.15
C ALA A 982 -20.27 22.07 -58.44
N GLN A 983 -21.05 21.08 -58.90
CA GLN A 983 -20.90 19.66 -58.59
C GLN A 983 -20.24 18.92 -59.76
N THR A 984 -19.84 17.65 -59.53
CA THR A 984 -19.98 16.46 -60.41
C THR A 984 -18.69 15.62 -60.55
N ARG A 985 -18.85 14.32 -60.81
CA ARG A 985 -17.83 13.25 -60.77
C ARG A 985 -17.32 12.85 -62.17
N GLN A 986 -16.13 12.23 -62.20
CA GLN A 986 -15.66 11.12 -63.07
C GLN A 986 -15.85 11.27 -64.61
N TYR A 987 -14.86 11.07 -65.48
CA TYR A 987 -13.97 9.91 -65.60
C TYR A 987 -12.78 10.22 -66.54
N GLY A 988 -11.68 9.46 -66.44
CA GLY A 988 -10.97 9.00 -67.65
C GLY A 988 -9.54 9.52 -67.98
N HIS A 989 -8.65 8.53 -68.18
CA HIS A 989 -7.57 8.46 -69.18
C HIS A 989 -6.25 9.26 -69.13
N HIS A 990 -5.16 8.46 -69.19
CA HIS A 990 -4.00 8.51 -70.11
C HIS A 990 -2.57 8.77 -69.55
N LYS A 991 -1.74 7.75 -69.80
CA LYS A 991 -0.32 7.77 -70.22
C LYS A 991 0.67 8.63 -69.42
N ASN A 992 1.53 7.93 -68.66
CA ASN A 992 2.89 8.38 -68.36
C ASN A 992 3.89 7.48 -69.14
N PRO A 993 4.83 8.02 -69.93
CA PRO A 993 5.84 7.23 -70.64
C PRO A 993 7.05 6.88 -69.75
N SER A 994 7.88 5.94 -70.22
CA SER A 994 9.01 5.35 -69.48
C SER A 994 10.37 5.74 -70.07
N GLN A 995 11.41 5.73 -69.22
CA GLN A 995 12.82 5.36 -69.46
C GLN A 995 13.68 5.74 -68.23
N SER A 996 14.77 5.05 -67.86
CA SER A 996 15.15 3.62 -68.01
C SER A 996 16.41 3.37 -67.15
N GLN A 997 16.43 2.34 -66.30
CA GLN A 997 17.64 1.96 -65.55
C GLN A 997 18.63 1.16 -66.41
N PRO A 998 19.94 1.41 -66.31
CA PRO A 998 20.97 0.40 -66.49
C PRO A 998 21.09 -0.44 -65.21
N GLN A 999 21.19 -1.76 -65.34
CA GLN A 999 21.37 -2.69 -64.22
C GLN A 999 22.80 -3.26 -64.26
N SER A 1000 23.59 -3.01 -63.22
CA SER A 1000 24.92 -3.62 -63.06
C SER A 1000 25.23 -4.02 -61.61
N GLN A 1001 25.54 -5.30 -61.47
CA GLN A 1001 26.12 -6.03 -60.33
C GLN A 1001 26.45 -5.22 -59.06
N SER A 1002 25.60 -5.34 -58.04
CA SER A 1002 25.93 -4.96 -56.67
C SER A 1002 26.89 -5.97 -56.03
N GLY A 1003 28.19 -5.69 -56.07
CA GLY A 1003 29.17 -6.37 -55.22
C GLY A 1003 28.87 -6.12 -53.73
N SER A 1004 29.18 -7.10 -52.87
CA SER A 1004 28.90 -7.03 -51.44
C SER A 1004 29.71 -5.92 -50.75
N SER A 1005 29.04 -4.79 -50.48
CA SER A 1005 29.54 -3.77 -49.55
C SER A 1005 28.93 -4.01 -48.18
N ALA A 1006 29.76 -4.42 -47.21
CA ALA A 1006 29.32 -4.63 -45.84
C ALA A 1006 28.95 -3.29 -45.18
N ASP A 1007 27.82 -3.26 -44.47
CA ASP A 1007 27.42 -2.10 -43.67
C ASP A 1007 28.47 -1.84 -42.57
N PRO A 1008 29.11 -0.65 -42.52
CA PRO A 1008 30.08 -0.33 -41.47
C PRO A 1008 29.47 -0.22 -40.06
N TRP A 1009 28.14 -0.16 -39.92
CA TRP A 1009 27.45 -0.05 -38.64
C TRP A 1009 27.00 -1.39 -38.04
N ALA A 1010 26.94 -2.47 -38.83
CA ALA A 1010 26.44 -3.77 -38.37
C ALA A 1010 27.16 -4.31 -37.12
N GLY A 1011 28.45 -4.01 -36.94
CA GLY A 1011 29.22 -4.41 -35.75
C GLY A 1011 28.80 -3.73 -34.44
N LEU A 1012 28.19 -2.54 -34.50
CA LEU A 1012 27.79 -1.77 -33.30
C LEU A 1012 26.58 -2.38 -32.58
N ASN A 1013 25.74 -3.14 -33.29
CA ASN A 1013 24.61 -3.88 -32.70
C ASN A 1013 25.01 -5.26 -32.15
N ALA A 1014 26.24 -5.73 -32.40
CA ALA A 1014 26.80 -6.92 -31.75
C ALA A 1014 27.61 -6.56 -30.48
N TRP A 1015 27.53 -5.30 -30.06
CA TRP A 1015 28.16 -4.66 -28.90
C TRP A 1015 27.11 -3.87 -28.08
N LYS A 1016 25.85 -4.32 -28.17
CA LYS A 1016 24.73 -4.03 -27.30
C LYS A 1016 24.13 -5.36 -26.86
#